data_AF-A0A954D0Y9-F1
#
_entry.id   AF-A0A954D0Y9-F1
#
_cell.length_a   1.000
_cell.length_b   1.000
_cell.length_c   1.000
_cell.angle_alpha   90.00
_cell.angle_beta   90.00
_cell.angle_gamma   90.00
#
_symmetry.space_group_name_H-M   'P 1'
#
loop_
_entity.id
_entity.type
_entity.pdbx_description
1 polymer ?
#
loop_
_entity_poly.entity_id
_entity_poly.type
_entity_poly.pdbx_seq_one_letter_code
_entity_poly.pdbx_strand_id
1 'polypeptide(L)'
;GTLLGAAQTVEMHHARLANWLGKDPFENRQGLVRIVPASDGLESEDSPFWWAGGFQAGDRTTVMFHWGSIAGLGRGLTHELTHRFDGRLFAFLPSWMVEGRAVHTGAAYGRCEDRKFLDRYLDVGAATTAFVKGYGGEQKLRTLIEGKLDDYRDNYTAGYALFVFLSSWRVDGQLRYAARLPGFMRGRGGRTQPLKWFTSCFVDGKDGRPAELAAFAKEFHDFLHGCYQWGWGNAPAWHANYEQRRQAPAPARRAMVNDEPTWVWVRDRAEPWFGQEHAARAGLLLAELGQNGPAIAALSWSLGTDDWQPRPARELRWLCKAAGHRSVAWIVGHELARRGWGDAPSGEVPLLASLPRLRAYLALLDEGARVAATKPAPAVARALLAERNSLAGRLGVAPAPLPPSTPPTPFQPLDREPHALALHGYVESGLTGYEERRAPGLWYVTDSGDLHVGRARPRKDSGLLDRTAHQRHAFTHSAEWFGPGSYVLKTRVHFTTSFVSGAVVLGYSRRDRNIRLGFSAGDFLYSIGRKQDVAKTRSVRLSVRGTWRREGQFRDDSPSTNVEFDQPTSHFDLEVRVQGATARVYAQGKFRFAYTTPDLSPIFGSIGFAMSQGAVRLQTPTVQPGVEGIALESADPSLLYGVRLPGVPCHPHGALVVWLPKDNGPQEVDEPFDHERWLLVAMRRMRRFASDKLSYPQPIVVMVPARLDKSQKSELVRVAKQNGADQVLEHQLGKPFVESVYGMYVDAWGGVRVCVDLVREGTGHPTALNGWARRSRAAR
;
A
#
# COMPACT_ATOMS: atom_id res chain seq x y z
N GLY A 1 13.36 4.69 -18.43
CA GLY A 1 14.12 3.48 -18.79
C GLY A 1 13.15 2.46 -19.33
N THR A 2 13.66 1.48 -20.09
CA THR A 2 12.88 0.34 -20.59
C THR A 2 13.44 -0.95 -20.00
N LEU A 3 12.68 -2.04 -20.07
CA LEU A 3 13.13 -3.40 -19.78
C LEU A 3 14.29 -3.78 -20.70
N LEU A 4 14.30 -3.31 -21.95
CA LEU A 4 15.45 -3.47 -22.84
C LEU A 4 16.72 -2.81 -22.25
N GLY A 5 16.59 -1.58 -21.74
CA GLY A 5 17.68 -0.90 -21.04
C GLY A 5 18.12 -1.64 -19.76
N ALA A 6 17.21 -2.34 -19.09
CA ALA A 6 17.56 -3.19 -17.96
C ALA A 6 18.22 -4.52 -18.37
N ALA A 7 17.80 -5.13 -19.48
CA ALA A 7 18.42 -6.34 -20.01
C ALA A 7 19.90 -6.09 -20.36
N GLN A 8 20.22 -4.90 -20.88
CA GLN A 8 21.61 -4.50 -21.14
C GLN A 8 22.47 -4.43 -19.85
N THR A 9 21.88 -4.20 -18.67
CA THR A 9 22.64 -4.20 -17.42
C THR A 9 22.95 -5.59 -16.89
N VAL A 10 22.19 -6.64 -17.28
CA VAL A 10 22.41 -8.04 -16.86
C VAL A 10 23.84 -8.47 -17.21
N GLU A 11 24.26 -8.24 -18.46
CA GLU A 11 25.61 -8.60 -18.93
C GLU A 11 26.70 -7.83 -18.18
N MET A 12 26.43 -6.57 -17.80
CA MET A 12 27.35 -5.79 -16.97
C MET A 12 27.48 -6.37 -15.55
N HIS A 13 26.39 -6.90 -15.00
CA HIS A 13 26.38 -7.56 -13.70
C HIS A 13 27.14 -8.89 -13.73
N HIS A 14 26.93 -9.70 -14.77
CA HIS A 14 27.68 -10.94 -14.99
C HIS A 14 29.18 -10.66 -15.13
N ALA A 15 29.57 -9.72 -16.01
CA ALA A 15 30.96 -9.35 -16.22
C ALA A 15 31.64 -8.85 -14.93
N ARG A 16 30.92 -8.07 -14.11
CA ARG A 16 31.43 -7.61 -12.81
C ARG A 16 31.71 -8.76 -11.85
N LEU A 17 30.81 -9.75 -11.78
CA LEU A 17 30.99 -10.94 -10.95
C LEU A 17 32.15 -11.81 -11.46
N ALA A 18 32.25 -12.02 -12.77
CA ALA A 18 33.37 -12.75 -13.37
C ALA A 18 34.71 -12.08 -13.07
N ASN A 19 34.79 -10.74 -13.18
CA ASN A 19 35.98 -9.97 -12.82
C ASN A 19 36.33 -10.10 -11.33
N TRP A 20 35.33 -10.05 -10.45
CA TRP A 20 35.52 -10.16 -9.00
C TRP A 20 36.03 -11.54 -8.58
N LEU A 21 35.56 -12.59 -9.25
CA LEU A 21 35.94 -13.98 -8.98
C LEU A 21 37.17 -14.43 -9.77
N GLY A 22 37.66 -13.58 -10.67
CA GLY A 22 38.82 -13.81 -11.53
C GLY A 22 38.60 -14.81 -12.67
N LYS A 23 37.37 -15.32 -12.85
CA LYS A 23 36.99 -16.23 -13.95
C LYS A 23 35.47 -16.26 -14.13
N ASP A 24 35.04 -16.52 -15.36
CA ASP A 24 33.65 -16.88 -15.67
C ASP A 24 33.49 -18.41 -15.62
N PRO A 25 32.71 -18.97 -14.67
CA PRO A 25 32.53 -20.42 -14.59
C PRO A 25 31.45 -20.97 -15.54
N PHE A 26 30.89 -20.13 -16.41
CA PHE A 26 29.80 -20.43 -17.35
C PHE A 26 30.18 -20.20 -18.83
N GLU A 27 31.46 -20.19 -19.19
CA GLU A 27 31.90 -20.02 -20.58
C GLU A 27 31.05 -20.84 -21.56
N ASN A 28 30.44 -20.16 -22.55
CA ASN A 28 29.52 -20.71 -23.56
C ASN A 28 28.20 -21.34 -23.04
N ARG A 29 27.82 -21.10 -21.79
CA ARG A 29 26.57 -21.57 -21.18
C ARG A 29 25.62 -20.41 -20.87
N GLN A 30 24.58 -20.28 -21.68
CA GLN A 30 23.56 -19.25 -21.52
C GLN A 30 22.75 -19.42 -20.22
N GLY A 31 22.48 -18.31 -19.54
CA GLY A 31 21.52 -18.22 -18.45
C GLY A 31 20.19 -17.62 -18.91
N LEU A 32 19.11 -17.87 -18.16
CA LEU A 32 17.80 -17.27 -18.39
C LEU A 32 17.49 -16.28 -17.26
N VAL A 33 17.23 -15.02 -17.59
CA VAL A 33 16.66 -14.04 -16.67
C VAL A 33 15.16 -13.91 -16.93
N ARG A 34 14.35 -14.14 -15.91
CA ARG A 34 12.89 -13.97 -15.94
C ARG A 34 12.49 -12.83 -15.01
N ILE A 35 11.81 -11.84 -15.57
CA ILE A 35 11.28 -10.71 -14.81
C ILE A 35 9.79 -10.95 -14.64
N VAL A 36 9.34 -11.07 -13.39
CA VAL A 36 7.92 -11.20 -13.05
C VAL A 36 7.45 -9.94 -12.34
N PRO A 37 6.23 -9.45 -12.58
CA PRO A 37 5.82 -8.18 -12.01
C PRO A 37 5.21 -8.28 -10.61
N ALA A 38 4.88 -9.49 -10.16
CA ALA A 38 4.28 -9.76 -8.87
C ALA A 38 4.69 -11.14 -8.32
N SER A 39 4.38 -11.42 -7.06
CA SER A 39 4.85 -12.64 -6.36
C SER A 39 4.14 -13.91 -6.82
N ASP A 40 2.94 -13.84 -7.37
CA ASP A 40 2.31 -14.97 -8.08
C ASP A 40 3.18 -15.47 -9.24
N GLY A 41 3.83 -14.55 -9.96
CA GLY A 41 4.81 -14.90 -10.98
C GLY A 41 6.04 -15.57 -10.37
N LEU A 42 6.49 -15.15 -9.19
CA LEU A 42 7.58 -15.86 -8.49
C LEU A 42 7.15 -17.28 -8.09
N GLU A 43 5.95 -17.44 -7.57
CA GLU A 43 5.40 -18.74 -7.14
C GLU A 43 5.16 -19.68 -8.31
N SER A 44 4.67 -19.16 -9.44
CA SER A 44 4.53 -19.93 -10.69
C SER A 44 5.88 -20.40 -11.25
N GLU A 45 6.98 -19.80 -10.79
CA GLU A 45 8.34 -20.18 -11.12
C GLU A 45 8.99 -21.06 -10.05
N ASP A 46 8.22 -21.52 -9.06
CA ASP A 46 8.66 -22.34 -7.92
C ASP A 46 9.55 -21.59 -6.93
N SER A 47 9.29 -20.29 -6.70
CA SER A 47 10.00 -19.54 -5.66
C SER A 47 9.89 -20.25 -4.30
N PRO A 48 11.02 -20.49 -3.62
CA PRO A 48 11.02 -21.20 -2.34
C PRO A 48 10.43 -20.37 -1.20
N PHE A 49 10.29 -19.05 -1.37
CA PHE A 49 9.78 -18.13 -0.36
C PHE A 49 8.76 -17.16 -0.93
N TRP A 50 7.65 -16.96 -0.22
CA TRP A 50 6.57 -16.04 -0.60
C TRP A 50 6.97 -14.56 -0.46
N TRP A 51 7.96 -14.25 0.39
CA TRP A 51 8.45 -12.90 0.68
C TRP A 51 9.64 -12.47 -0.19
N ALA A 52 10.19 -13.39 -1.00
CA ALA A 52 11.38 -13.11 -1.79
C ALA A 52 11.12 -12.04 -2.86
N GLY A 53 12.14 -11.22 -3.13
CA GLY A 53 12.18 -10.30 -4.26
C GLY A 53 12.70 -10.94 -5.55
N GLY A 54 13.26 -12.14 -5.46
CA GLY A 54 13.85 -12.92 -6.55
C GLY A 54 14.43 -14.21 -6.00
N PHE A 55 14.83 -15.12 -6.88
CA PHE A 55 15.56 -16.33 -6.54
C PHE A 55 16.37 -16.85 -7.74
N GLN A 56 17.36 -17.68 -7.43
CA GLN A 56 18.16 -18.42 -8.41
C GLN A 56 17.85 -19.91 -8.37
N ALA A 57 17.56 -20.51 -9.53
CA ALA A 57 17.38 -21.95 -9.69
C ALA A 57 18.19 -22.46 -10.91
N GLY A 58 19.36 -23.05 -10.66
CA GLY A 58 20.24 -23.53 -11.72
C GLY A 58 20.74 -22.39 -12.61
N ASP A 59 20.39 -22.39 -13.90
CA ASP A 59 20.68 -21.29 -14.84
C ASP A 59 19.55 -20.26 -14.97
N ARG A 60 18.46 -20.42 -14.22
CA ARG A 60 17.32 -19.50 -14.23
C ARG A 60 17.41 -18.53 -13.04
N THR A 61 17.53 -17.25 -13.36
CA THR A 61 17.40 -16.13 -12.41
C THR A 61 16.01 -15.54 -12.55
N THR A 62 15.18 -15.59 -11.51
CA THR A 62 13.86 -14.97 -11.53
C THR A 62 13.85 -13.79 -10.56
N VAL A 63 13.49 -12.60 -11.03
CA VAL A 63 13.41 -11.38 -10.21
C VAL A 63 12.03 -10.77 -10.33
N MET A 64 11.48 -10.40 -9.19
CA MET A 64 10.25 -9.65 -9.12
C MET A 64 10.53 -8.15 -9.25
N PHE A 65 9.93 -7.53 -10.25
CA PHE A 65 10.15 -6.12 -10.54
C PHE A 65 8.86 -5.44 -11.01
N HIS A 66 8.38 -4.52 -10.20
CA HIS A 66 7.30 -3.59 -10.54
C HIS A 66 7.81 -2.16 -10.34
N TRP A 67 7.61 -1.32 -11.36
CA TRP A 67 7.86 0.12 -11.35
C TRP A 67 9.02 0.60 -10.46
N GLY A 68 10.22 0.15 -10.79
CA GLY A 68 11.45 0.54 -10.09
C GLY A 68 12.41 1.35 -10.96
N SER A 69 13.57 1.68 -10.41
CA SER A 69 14.67 2.25 -11.18
C SER A 69 15.51 1.13 -11.82
N ILE A 70 16.15 1.42 -12.96
CA ILE A 70 17.13 0.49 -13.57
C ILE A 70 18.19 0.07 -12.54
N ALA A 71 18.68 1.01 -11.73
CA ALA A 71 19.61 0.70 -10.66
C ALA A 71 19.02 -0.26 -9.62
N GLY A 72 17.74 -0.13 -9.26
CA GLY A 72 17.07 -1.05 -8.34
C GLY A 72 16.99 -2.47 -8.89
N LEU A 73 16.59 -2.62 -10.16
CA LEU A 73 16.57 -3.92 -10.84
C LEU A 73 17.97 -4.52 -10.93
N GLY A 74 18.96 -3.72 -11.31
CA GLY A 74 20.34 -4.19 -11.42
C GLY A 74 20.93 -4.71 -10.10
N ARG A 75 20.53 -4.12 -8.97
CA ARG A 75 20.94 -4.59 -7.63
C ARG A 75 20.31 -5.95 -7.31
N GLY A 76 19.01 -6.12 -7.58
CA GLY A 76 18.33 -7.40 -7.43
C GLY A 76 18.94 -8.47 -8.33
N LEU A 77 19.23 -8.15 -9.60
CA LEU A 77 19.88 -9.08 -10.52
C LEU A 77 21.30 -9.45 -10.08
N THR A 78 22.09 -8.48 -9.61
CA THR A 78 23.45 -8.77 -9.11
C THR A 78 23.41 -9.68 -7.88
N HIS A 79 22.43 -9.49 -6.98
CA HIS A 79 22.18 -10.38 -5.84
C HIS A 79 21.91 -11.81 -6.31
N GLU A 80 20.91 -12.02 -7.16
CA GLU A 80 20.55 -13.38 -7.59
C GLU A 80 21.61 -14.04 -8.49
N LEU A 81 22.29 -13.27 -9.36
CA LEU A 81 23.41 -13.79 -10.14
C LEU A 81 24.58 -14.22 -9.26
N THR A 82 24.77 -13.59 -8.09
CA THR A 82 25.80 -14.05 -7.13
C THR A 82 25.50 -15.46 -6.66
N HIS A 83 24.23 -15.80 -6.43
CA HIS A 83 23.81 -17.17 -6.10
C HIS A 83 24.10 -18.16 -7.25
N ARG A 84 23.97 -17.72 -8.50
CA ARG A 84 24.33 -18.56 -9.67
C ARG A 84 25.82 -18.89 -9.65
N PHE A 85 26.67 -17.87 -9.54
CA PHE A 85 28.13 -18.04 -9.47
C PHE A 85 28.55 -18.90 -8.27
N ASP A 86 27.97 -18.62 -7.10
CA ASP A 86 28.28 -19.34 -5.87
C ASP A 86 27.87 -20.81 -5.96
N GLY A 87 26.68 -21.12 -6.46
CA GLY A 87 26.23 -22.49 -6.67
C GLY A 87 27.13 -23.29 -7.62
N ARG A 88 27.81 -22.61 -8.55
CA ARG A 88 28.76 -23.23 -9.49
C ARG A 88 30.17 -23.40 -8.91
N LEU A 89 30.63 -22.44 -8.10
CA LEU A 89 32.02 -22.35 -7.63
C LEU A 89 32.24 -22.95 -6.24
N PHE A 90 31.24 -22.87 -5.37
CA PHE A 90 31.36 -23.15 -3.94
C PHE A 90 30.23 -24.08 -3.50
N ALA A 91 30.52 -25.37 -3.42
CA ALA A 91 29.55 -26.34 -2.95
C ALA A 91 29.32 -26.20 -1.44
N PHE A 92 28.05 -26.25 -1.00
CA PHE A 92 27.65 -26.33 0.42
C PHE A 92 28.03 -25.11 1.28
N LEU A 93 28.01 -23.91 0.70
CA LEU A 93 28.11 -22.69 1.50
C LEU A 93 26.93 -22.59 2.50
N PRO A 94 27.16 -22.11 3.73
CA PRO A 94 26.09 -21.87 4.69
C PRO A 94 25.23 -20.68 4.26
N SER A 95 23.94 -20.68 4.59
CA SER A 95 22.96 -19.68 4.14
C SER A 95 23.36 -18.24 4.46
N TRP A 96 23.97 -17.99 5.62
CA TRP A 96 24.43 -16.65 5.99
C TRP A 96 25.54 -16.13 5.06
N MET A 97 26.39 -17.02 4.54
CA MET A 97 27.47 -16.65 3.62
C MET A 97 26.92 -16.42 2.22
N VAL A 98 26.01 -17.29 1.76
CA VAL A 98 25.35 -17.18 0.45
C VAL A 98 24.58 -15.86 0.37
N GLU A 99 23.67 -15.60 1.31
CA GLU A 99 22.89 -14.35 1.31
C GLU A 99 23.76 -13.13 1.64
N GLY A 100 24.69 -13.24 2.59
CA GLY A 100 25.55 -12.12 2.97
C GLY A 100 26.43 -11.60 1.83
N ARG A 101 26.98 -12.51 1.03
CA ARG A 101 27.76 -12.17 -0.17
C ARG A 101 26.89 -11.55 -1.26
N ALA A 102 25.71 -12.13 -1.50
CA ALA A 102 24.77 -11.59 -2.48
C ALA A 102 24.27 -10.19 -2.12
N VAL A 103 23.99 -9.93 -0.83
CA VAL A 103 23.66 -8.58 -0.33
C VAL A 103 24.83 -7.61 -0.56
N HIS A 104 26.07 -8.06 -0.31
CA HIS A 104 27.24 -7.23 -0.53
C HIS A 104 27.44 -6.88 -2.01
N THR A 105 27.45 -7.86 -2.91
CA THR A 105 27.64 -7.63 -4.35
C THR A 105 26.48 -6.82 -4.95
N GLY A 106 25.24 -7.05 -4.53
CA GLY A 106 24.09 -6.21 -4.88
C GLY A 106 24.24 -4.74 -4.46
N ALA A 107 25.12 -4.46 -3.50
CA ALA A 107 25.28 -3.14 -2.92
C ALA A 107 26.62 -2.44 -3.22
N ALA A 108 27.70 -3.18 -3.48
CA ALA A 108 29.08 -2.70 -3.55
C ALA A 108 29.46 -2.07 -4.90
N TYR A 109 28.59 -1.24 -5.48
CA TYR A 109 28.90 -0.47 -6.69
C TYR A 109 28.00 0.78 -6.80
N GLY A 110 28.49 1.79 -7.52
CA GLY A 110 27.85 3.09 -7.66
C GLY A 110 26.88 3.15 -8.83
N ARG A 111 27.36 2.85 -10.04
CA ARG A 111 26.62 2.90 -11.30
C ARG A 111 26.45 1.50 -11.90
N CYS A 112 25.40 1.28 -12.69
CA CYS A 112 25.13 -0.05 -13.28
C CYS A 112 26.23 -0.48 -14.25
N GLU A 113 26.92 0.49 -14.83
CA GLU A 113 28.00 0.35 -15.80
C GLU A 113 29.37 0.07 -15.15
N ASP A 114 29.49 0.21 -13.82
CA ASP A 114 30.75 -0.05 -13.11
C ASP A 114 31.18 -1.51 -13.34
N ARG A 115 32.39 -1.75 -13.82
CA ARG A 115 32.88 -3.12 -14.10
C ARG A 115 33.53 -3.83 -12.91
N LYS A 116 33.68 -3.12 -11.78
CA LYS A 116 34.30 -3.61 -10.55
C LYS A 116 33.41 -3.28 -9.35
N PHE A 117 33.49 -4.11 -8.32
CA PHE A 117 32.93 -3.76 -7.01
C PHE A 117 33.85 -2.78 -6.28
N LEU A 118 33.28 -2.10 -5.28
CA LEU A 118 34.01 -1.31 -4.30
C LEU A 118 34.57 -2.26 -3.24
N ASP A 119 35.90 -2.45 -3.23
CA ASP A 119 36.58 -3.45 -2.40
C ASP A 119 36.33 -3.27 -0.89
N ARG A 120 36.05 -2.04 -0.45
CA ARG A 120 35.88 -1.69 0.98
C ARG A 120 34.49 -1.14 1.29
N TYR A 121 33.47 -1.63 0.59
CA TYR A 121 32.10 -1.16 0.78
C TYR A 121 31.47 -1.65 2.09
N LEU A 122 30.88 -0.72 2.84
CA LEU A 122 30.07 -0.99 4.03
C LEU A 122 28.74 -0.22 3.99
N ASP A 123 27.65 -0.97 4.10
CA ASP A 123 26.32 -0.50 4.43
C ASP A 123 26.15 -0.48 5.94
N VAL A 124 26.36 0.69 6.53
CA VAL A 124 26.25 0.94 7.97
C VAL A 124 24.84 0.62 8.48
N GLY A 125 23.81 0.80 7.66
CA GLY A 125 22.42 0.55 8.04
C GLY A 125 22.15 -0.95 8.22
N ALA A 126 22.66 -1.78 7.31
CA ALA A 126 22.56 -3.24 7.43
C ALA A 126 23.30 -3.76 8.68
N ALA A 127 24.54 -3.30 8.91
CA ALA A 127 25.31 -3.68 10.10
C ALA A 127 24.66 -3.20 11.41
N THR A 128 24.13 -1.97 11.42
CA THR A 128 23.34 -1.43 12.54
C THR A 128 22.12 -2.29 12.84
N THR A 129 21.42 -2.77 11.80
CA THR A 129 20.26 -3.64 11.99
C THR A 129 20.66 -4.99 12.60
N ALA A 130 21.81 -5.56 12.21
CA ALA A 130 22.35 -6.76 12.84
C ALA A 130 22.67 -6.54 14.34
N PHE A 131 23.24 -5.38 14.70
CA PHE A 131 23.47 -4.99 16.10
C PHE A 131 22.17 -4.95 16.90
N VAL A 132 21.15 -4.24 16.40
CA VAL A 132 19.85 -4.08 17.07
C VAL A 132 19.12 -5.42 17.22
N LYS A 133 19.28 -6.33 16.25
CA LYS A 133 18.76 -7.71 16.35
C LYS A 133 19.56 -8.58 17.33
N GLY A 134 20.68 -8.12 17.88
CA GLY A 134 21.45 -8.83 18.90
C GLY A 134 22.49 -9.81 18.35
N TYR A 135 22.85 -9.73 17.05
CA TYR A 135 23.84 -10.62 16.44
C TYR A 135 25.29 -10.36 16.90
N GLY A 136 25.53 -9.28 17.64
CA GLY A 136 26.79 -9.08 18.36
C GLY A 136 26.94 -9.94 19.62
N GLY A 137 25.88 -10.64 20.07
CA GLY A 137 25.98 -11.60 21.17
C GLY A 137 26.44 -12.98 20.68
N GLU A 138 27.30 -13.65 21.45
CA GLU A 138 27.86 -14.96 21.07
C GLU A 138 26.77 -15.99 20.73
N GLN A 139 25.71 -16.07 21.53
CA GLN A 139 24.64 -17.06 21.33
C GLN A 139 23.95 -16.89 19.98
N LYS A 140 23.56 -15.65 19.62
CA LYS A 140 22.90 -15.39 18.32
C LYS A 140 23.84 -15.55 17.14
N LEU A 141 25.10 -15.16 17.30
CA LEU A 141 26.14 -15.39 16.29
C LEU A 141 26.34 -16.89 16.04
N ARG A 142 26.38 -17.71 17.10
CA ARG A 142 26.45 -19.17 16.99
C ARG A 142 25.26 -19.74 16.22
N THR A 143 24.05 -19.32 16.55
CA THR A 143 22.83 -19.75 15.83
C THR A 143 22.89 -19.40 14.34
N LEU A 144 23.39 -18.22 13.99
CA LEU A 144 23.63 -17.80 12.60
C LEU A 144 24.64 -18.72 11.90
N ILE A 145 25.80 -18.95 12.51
CA ILE A 145 26.87 -19.80 11.95
C ILE A 145 26.38 -21.23 11.72
N GLU A 146 25.62 -21.76 12.67
CA GLU A 146 25.07 -23.12 12.61
C GLU A 146 23.88 -23.26 11.63
N GLY A 147 23.34 -22.14 11.10
CA GLY A 147 22.18 -22.17 10.22
C GLY A 147 20.87 -22.54 10.92
N LYS A 148 20.77 -22.34 12.24
CA LYS A 148 19.61 -22.70 13.06
C LYS A 148 18.68 -21.51 13.33
N LEU A 149 18.59 -20.58 12.38
CA LEU A 149 17.77 -19.39 12.51
C LEU A 149 16.28 -19.73 12.40
N ASP A 150 15.46 -19.15 13.29
CA ASP A 150 14.00 -19.23 13.19
C ASP A 150 13.47 -18.45 11.98
N ASP A 151 14.09 -17.32 11.67
CA ASP A 151 13.77 -16.48 10.51
C ASP A 151 14.90 -16.48 9.49
N TYR A 152 14.67 -17.11 8.34
CA TYR A 152 15.65 -17.16 7.25
C TYR A 152 16.12 -15.77 6.79
N ARG A 153 15.28 -14.72 6.93
CA ARG A 153 15.60 -13.35 6.49
C ARG A 153 16.78 -12.75 7.26
N ASP A 154 17.11 -13.28 8.43
CA ASP A 154 18.28 -12.83 9.19
C ASP A 154 19.60 -13.21 8.52
N ASN A 155 19.62 -14.20 7.62
CA ASN A 155 20.80 -14.52 6.80
C ASN A 155 21.23 -13.33 5.91
N TYR A 156 20.30 -12.49 5.47
CA TYR A 156 20.61 -11.31 4.65
C TYR A 156 21.33 -10.26 5.48
N THR A 157 20.72 -9.83 6.59
CA THR A 157 21.26 -8.73 7.39
C THR A 157 22.48 -9.15 8.22
N ALA A 158 22.36 -10.23 8.98
CA ALA A 158 23.45 -10.68 9.86
C ALA A 158 24.57 -11.35 9.06
N GLY A 159 24.21 -12.12 8.02
CA GLY A 159 25.19 -12.71 7.10
C GLY A 159 25.97 -11.65 6.32
N TYR A 160 25.32 -10.57 5.85
CA TYR A 160 26.01 -9.43 5.25
C TYR A 160 27.05 -8.84 6.20
N ALA A 161 26.64 -8.54 7.43
CA ALA A 161 27.53 -7.92 8.40
C ALA A 161 28.72 -8.82 8.76
N LEU A 162 28.49 -10.13 8.92
CA LEU A 162 29.55 -11.11 9.16
C LEU A 162 30.48 -11.27 7.96
N PHE A 163 29.94 -11.34 6.74
CA PHE A 163 30.75 -11.40 5.52
C PHE A 163 31.64 -10.16 5.37
N VAL A 164 31.08 -8.96 5.53
CA VAL A 164 31.86 -7.71 5.46
C VAL A 164 32.95 -7.73 6.52
N PHE A 165 32.62 -8.03 7.78
CA PHE A 165 33.61 -8.13 8.86
C PHE A 165 34.75 -9.10 8.51
N LEU A 166 34.45 -10.30 8.01
CA LEU A 166 35.48 -11.26 7.62
C LEU A 166 36.30 -10.81 6.40
N SER A 167 35.71 -10.06 5.47
CA SER A 167 36.35 -9.65 4.23
C SER A 167 37.22 -8.39 4.37
N SER A 168 36.89 -7.49 5.31
CA SER A 168 37.44 -6.14 5.33
C SER A 168 37.95 -5.67 6.70
N TRP A 169 37.71 -6.41 7.79
CA TRP A 169 38.11 -5.95 9.12
C TRP A 169 39.63 -5.89 9.27
N ARG A 170 40.11 -4.75 9.78
CA ARG A 170 41.54 -4.48 9.96
C ARG A 170 41.89 -4.30 11.41
N VAL A 171 42.99 -4.94 11.79
CA VAL A 171 43.72 -4.63 13.03
C VAL A 171 45.17 -4.40 12.65
N ASP A 172 45.75 -3.33 13.19
CA ASP A 172 47.12 -2.88 12.89
C ASP A 172 47.40 -2.74 11.37
N GLY A 173 46.38 -2.26 10.65
CA GLY A 173 46.45 -2.04 9.20
C GLY A 173 46.36 -3.31 8.35
N GLN A 174 46.26 -4.51 8.92
CA GLN A 174 46.17 -5.77 8.17
C GLN A 174 44.76 -6.36 8.18
N LEU A 175 44.36 -7.01 7.08
CA LEU A 175 43.07 -7.72 6.98
C LEU A 175 43.14 -9.01 7.79
N ARG A 176 42.45 -9.04 8.93
CA ARG A 176 42.59 -10.12 9.93
C ARG A 176 42.09 -11.48 9.45
N TYR A 177 40.98 -11.50 8.70
CA TYR A 177 40.25 -12.72 8.35
C TYR A 177 40.25 -13.04 6.84
N ALA A 178 40.50 -12.04 5.99
CA ALA A 178 40.23 -12.11 4.56
C ALA A 178 40.98 -13.24 3.84
N ALA A 179 42.23 -13.50 4.22
CA ALA A 179 43.05 -14.56 3.61
C ALA A 179 42.48 -15.98 3.83
N ARG A 180 41.64 -16.19 4.85
CA ARG A 180 41.02 -17.49 5.17
C ARG A 180 39.69 -17.72 4.46
N LEU A 181 39.03 -16.66 3.97
CA LEU A 181 37.74 -16.75 3.29
C LEU A 181 37.74 -17.69 2.08
N PRO A 182 38.70 -17.63 1.13
CA PRO A 182 38.69 -18.55 -0.02
C PRO A 182 38.78 -20.02 0.40
N GLY A 183 39.55 -20.34 1.44
CA GLY A 183 39.68 -21.68 1.99
C GLY A 183 38.38 -22.15 2.66
N PHE A 184 37.76 -21.27 3.46
CA PHE A 184 36.46 -21.55 4.08
C PHE A 184 35.38 -21.86 3.03
N MET A 185 35.31 -21.07 1.96
CA MET A 185 34.31 -21.17 0.91
C MET A 185 34.46 -22.42 0.01
N ARG A 186 35.69 -22.91 -0.18
CA ARG A 186 35.95 -24.14 -0.95
C ARG A 186 35.82 -25.41 -0.10
N GLY A 187 35.86 -25.28 1.23
CA GLY A 187 35.81 -26.41 2.15
C GLY A 187 34.41 -26.99 2.29
N ARG A 188 34.33 -28.32 2.49
CA ARG A 188 33.06 -29.06 2.67
C ARG A 188 32.60 -29.15 4.13
N GLY A 189 33.43 -28.71 5.08
CA GLY A 189 33.17 -28.83 6.53
C GLY A 189 31.92 -28.07 7.00
N GLY A 190 31.51 -27.04 6.25
CA GLY A 190 30.32 -26.23 6.53
C GLY A 190 28.99 -26.99 6.49
N ARG A 191 28.95 -28.18 5.86
CA ARG A 191 27.71 -28.95 5.68
C ARG A 191 27.26 -29.72 6.93
N THR A 192 28.21 -30.35 7.63
CA THR A 192 27.89 -31.29 8.73
C THR A 192 28.30 -30.76 10.09
N GLN A 193 29.35 -29.94 10.16
CA GLN A 193 29.85 -29.35 11.41
C GLN A 193 30.15 -27.85 11.20
N PRO A 194 29.12 -27.03 10.88
CA PRO A 194 29.29 -25.65 10.46
C PRO A 194 30.10 -24.81 11.45
N LEU A 195 29.79 -24.93 12.75
CA LEU A 195 30.52 -24.20 13.79
C LEU A 195 31.98 -24.64 13.89
N LYS A 196 32.26 -25.94 13.90
CA LYS A 196 33.64 -26.46 13.98
C LYS A 196 34.46 -26.04 12.75
N TRP A 197 33.85 -26.05 11.58
CA TRP A 197 34.51 -25.59 10.36
C TRP A 197 34.81 -24.09 10.44
N PHE A 198 33.81 -23.29 10.85
CA PHE A 198 33.99 -21.85 11.05
C PHE A 198 35.12 -21.54 12.04
N THR A 199 35.13 -22.18 13.20
CA THR A 199 36.18 -21.94 14.21
C THR A 199 37.55 -22.37 13.71
N SER A 200 37.66 -23.49 12.98
CA SER A 200 38.93 -23.91 12.37
C SER A 200 39.47 -22.93 11.32
N CYS A 201 38.63 -22.07 10.74
CA CYS A 201 39.03 -21.09 9.74
C CYS A 201 39.32 -19.71 10.32
N PHE A 202 38.54 -19.26 11.30
CA PHE A 202 38.54 -17.87 11.77
C PHE A 202 38.83 -17.68 13.26
N VAL A 203 38.85 -18.78 14.03
CA VAL A 203 38.99 -18.80 15.49
C VAL A 203 40.05 -19.85 15.87
N ASP A 204 41.23 -19.74 15.27
CA ASP A 204 42.31 -20.72 15.39
C ASP A 204 43.51 -20.21 16.20
N GLY A 205 43.44 -18.98 16.73
CA GLY A 205 44.52 -18.35 17.48
C GLY A 205 45.74 -17.95 16.64
N LYS A 206 45.67 -18.03 15.30
CA LYS A 206 46.79 -17.81 14.39
C LYS A 206 46.67 -16.48 13.64
N ASP A 207 47.80 -15.90 13.27
CA ASP A 207 47.91 -14.64 12.51
C ASP A 207 47.04 -13.51 13.09
N GLY A 208 47.01 -13.39 14.42
CA GLY A 208 46.24 -12.38 15.15
C GLY A 208 44.73 -12.64 15.22
N ARG A 209 44.24 -13.80 14.76
CA ARG A 209 42.85 -14.22 14.94
C ARG A 209 42.60 -14.72 16.37
N PRO A 210 41.37 -14.59 16.89
CA PRO A 210 41.02 -15.08 18.22
C PRO A 210 41.21 -16.60 18.37
N ALA A 211 41.55 -17.08 19.57
CA ALA A 211 41.63 -18.51 19.89
C ALA A 211 40.27 -19.10 20.29
N GLU A 212 39.34 -18.26 20.77
CA GLU A 212 38.03 -18.68 21.29
C GLU A 212 36.89 -17.90 20.65
N LEU A 213 35.73 -18.54 20.50
CA LEU A 213 34.57 -17.95 19.84
C LEU A 213 34.07 -16.71 20.58
N ALA A 214 34.15 -16.69 21.91
CA ALA A 214 33.76 -15.54 22.73
C ALA A 214 34.57 -14.28 22.38
N ALA A 215 35.88 -14.42 22.14
CA ALA A 215 36.75 -13.31 21.76
C ALA A 215 36.43 -12.83 20.33
N PHE A 216 36.15 -13.74 19.40
CA PHE A 216 35.66 -13.39 18.06
C PHE A 216 34.31 -12.65 18.13
N ALA A 217 33.37 -13.15 18.92
CA ALA A 217 32.05 -12.54 19.10
C ALA A 217 32.14 -11.14 19.69
N LYS A 218 33.04 -10.91 20.66
CA LYS A 218 33.30 -9.58 21.21
C LYS A 218 33.84 -8.63 20.15
N GLU A 219 34.80 -9.06 19.33
CA GLU A 219 35.35 -8.21 18.27
C GLU A 219 34.29 -7.87 17.22
N PHE A 220 33.47 -8.84 16.84
CA PHE A 220 32.33 -8.61 15.96
C PHE A 220 31.29 -7.68 16.59
N HIS A 221 31.02 -7.81 17.89
CA HIS A 221 30.17 -6.89 18.64
C HIS A 221 30.68 -5.46 18.55
N ASP A 222 31.98 -5.24 18.80
CA ASP A 222 32.59 -3.91 18.78
C ASP A 222 32.50 -3.28 17.38
N PHE A 223 32.67 -4.07 16.32
CA PHE A 223 32.43 -3.64 14.94
C PHE A 223 30.98 -3.22 14.69
N LEU A 224 30.01 -4.05 15.08
CA LEU A 224 28.58 -3.77 14.92
C LEU A 224 28.13 -2.56 15.76
N HIS A 225 28.62 -2.46 16.98
CA HIS A 225 28.35 -1.34 17.88
C HIS A 225 28.94 -0.04 17.32
N GLY A 226 30.16 -0.07 16.76
CA GLY A 226 30.74 1.08 16.09
C GLY A 226 29.94 1.51 14.84
N CYS A 227 29.40 0.57 14.06
CA CYS A 227 28.46 0.88 12.98
C CYS A 227 27.19 1.56 13.51
N TYR A 228 26.62 1.03 14.60
CA TYR A 228 25.47 1.62 15.27
C TYR A 228 25.78 3.05 15.71
N GLN A 229 26.91 3.28 16.39
CA GLN A 229 27.35 4.62 16.80
C GLN A 229 27.55 5.57 15.61
N TRP A 230 28.13 5.08 14.51
CA TRP A 230 28.31 5.87 13.29
C TRP A 230 26.97 6.31 12.69
N GLY A 231 25.96 5.45 12.67
CA GLY A 231 24.60 5.80 12.26
C GLY A 231 23.99 6.97 13.06
N TRP A 232 24.51 7.24 14.26
CA TRP A 232 24.13 8.37 15.12
C TRP A 232 25.10 9.55 15.07
N GLY A 233 26.01 9.59 14.09
CA GLY A 233 26.99 10.68 13.92
C GLY A 233 28.28 10.53 14.73
N ASN A 234 28.43 9.45 15.52
CA ASN A 234 29.65 9.16 16.28
C ASN A 234 30.49 8.11 15.54
N ALA A 235 31.18 8.52 14.48
CA ALA A 235 31.95 7.61 13.64
C ALA A 235 33.22 7.10 14.36
N PRO A 236 33.42 5.78 14.53
CA PRO A 236 34.64 5.24 15.14
C PRO A 236 35.84 5.44 14.21
N ALA A 237 37.06 5.58 14.73
CA ALA A 237 38.24 5.89 13.90
C ALA A 237 38.46 4.94 12.71
N TRP A 238 38.19 3.64 12.90
CA TRP A 238 38.34 2.63 11.84
C TRP A 238 37.35 2.80 10.67
N HIS A 239 36.31 3.64 10.78
CA HIS A 239 35.34 3.87 9.69
C HIS A 239 36.02 4.39 8.42
N ALA A 240 37.13 5.13 8.56
CA ALA A 240 37.91 5.67 7.44
C ALA A 240 38.51 4.57 6.55
N ASN A 241 38.54 3.33 7.01
CA ASN A 241 38.96 2.17 6.20
C ASN A 241 37.93 1.79 5.14
N TYR A 242 36.69 2.29 5.22
CA TYR A 242 35.58 1.91 4.38
C TYR A 242 35.21 2.98 3.36
N GLU A 243 34.83 2.53 2.17
CA GLU A 243 34.36 3.39 1.10
C GLU A 243 32.83 3.47 1.15
N GLN A 244 32.32 4.70 1.26
CA GLN A 244 30.92 4.96 1.01
C GLN A 244 30.67 5.09 -0.49
N ARG A 245 29.48 4.73 -0.95
CA ARG A 245 29.07 5.02 -2.33
C ARG A 245 29.25 6.52 -2.56
N ARG A 246 30.06 6.91 -3.55
CA ARG A 246 29.93 8.25 -4.13
C ARG A 246 28.51 8.34 -4.66
N GLN A 247 27.65 9.14 -4.03
CA GLN A 247 26.34 9.43 -4.59
C GLN A 247 26.60 9.99 -5.99
N ALA A 248 26.11 9.30 -7.02
CA ALA A 248 25.99 9.98 -8.32
C ALA A 248 25.23 11.29 -8.06
N PRO A 249 25.63 12.43 -8.65
CA PRO A 249 24.84 13.65 -8.55
C PRO A 249 23.39 13.28 -8.84
N ALA A 250 22.47 13.71 -7.97
CA ALA A 250 21.08 13.28 -8.01
C ALA A 250 20.58 13.35 -9.46
N PRO A 251 20.36 12.21 -10.14
CA PRO A 251 20.03 12.26 -11.54
C PRO A 251 18.69 12.99 -11.67
N ALA A 252 18.60 13.88 -12.65
CA ALA A 252 17.35 14.50 -13.07
C ALA A 252 16.33 13.38 -13.33
N ARG A 253 15.45 13.13 -12.34
CA ARG A 253 14.56 11.97 -12.23
C ARG A 253 15.31 10.62 -12.30
N ARG A 254 15.26 9.82 -11.23
CA ARG A 254 15.58 8.37 -11.33
C ARG A 254 14.83 7.83 -12.55
N ALA A 255 15.54 7.33 -13.56
CA ALA A 255 14.91 6.80 -14.77
C ALA A 255 14.13 5.54 -14.40
N MET A 256 12.86 5.73 -14.04
CA MET A 256 11.93 4.65 -13.74
C MET A 256 11.78 3.79 -14.99
N VAL A 257 11.72 2.48 -14.80
CA VAL A 257 11.26 1.55 -15.83
C VAL A 257 9.74 1.61 -15.81
N ASN A 258 9.17 2.03 -16.93
CA ASN A 258 7.73 2.25 -17.09
C ASN A 258 7.15 1.33 -18.17
N ASP A 259 7.78 0.20 -18.45
CA ASP A 259 7.25 -0.76 -19.42
C ASP A 259 6.06 -1.49 -18.82
N GLU A 260 5.05 -1.67 -19.65
CA GLU A 260 3.75 -2.21 -19.31
C GLU A 260 3.73 -3.54 -18.57
N PRO A 261 4.58 -4.52 -18.91
CA PRO A 261 4.65 -5.77 -18.15
C PRO A 261 4.96 -5.57 -16.66
N THR A 262 5.53 -4.43 -16.26
CA THR A 262 5.86 -4.13 -14.85
C THR A 262 4.72 -3.43 -14.10
N TRP A 263 3.54 -3.27 -14.73
CA TRP A 263 2.44 -2.44 -14.22
C TRP A 263 1.36 -3.26 -13.52
N VAL A 264 1.67 -3.71 -12.31
CA VAL A 264 0.75 -4.58 -11.57
C VAL A 264 0.25 -3.93 -10.29
N TRP A 265 -1.07 -3.88 -10.14
CA TRP A 265 -1.77 -3.36 -8.98
C TRP A 265 -2.28 -4.49 -8.12
N VAL A 266 -1.43 -5.43 -7.76
CA VAL A 266 -1.81 -6.48 -6.81
C VAL A 266 -1.45 -6.03 -5.40
N ARG A 267 -2.18 -6.56 -4.43
CA ARG A 267 -1.89 -6.28 -3.04
C ARG A 267 -0.60 -6.97 -2.59
N ASP A 268 0.07 -6.35 -1.63
CA ASP A 268 1.20 -6.90 -0.90
C ASP A 268 0.78 -8.18 -0.18
N ARG A 269 1.74 -9.06 0.07
CA ARG A 269 1.52 -10.38 0.69
C ARG A 269 2.23 -10.43 2.03
N ALA A 270 1.82 -11.37 2.89
CA ALA A 270 2.29 -11.37 4.27
C ALA A 270 2.56 -12.72 4.94
N GLU A 271 2.07 -13.85 4.45
CA GLU A 271 2.61 -15.23 4.60
C GLU A 271 1.72 -16.19 3.74
N PRO A 272 2.00 -17.52 3.58
CA PRO A 272 1.32 -18.32 2.57
C PRO A 272 -0.10 -18.62 3.01
N TRP A 273 -1.04 -17.85 2.47
CA TRP A 273 -2.38 -18.33 2.20
C TRP A 273 -2.38 -18.77 0.74
N PHE A 274 -2.51 -20.08 0.50
CA PHE A 274 -2.79 -20.57 -0.84
C PHE A 274 -4.05 -19.88 -1.38
N GLY A 275 -4.01 -19.43 -2.63
CA GLY A 275 -5.14 -18.77 -3.27
C GLY A 275 -4.77 -17.46 -3.92
N GLN A 276 -3.92 -16.60 -3.32
CA GLN A 276 -3.58 -15.21 -3.71
C GLN A 276 -3.61 -14.85 -5.23
N GLU A 277 -4.82 -14.73 -5.78
CA GLU A 277 -5.18 -14.58 -7.21
C GLU A 277 -5.08 -15.85 -8.09
N HIS A 278 -4.48 -16.93 -7.60
CA HIS A 278 -4.44 -18.23 -8.27
C HIS A 278 -5.83 -18.84 -8.45
N ALA A 279 -6.72 -18.73 -7.45
CA ALA A 279 -8.08 -19.25 -7.60
C ALA A 279 -8.87 -18.46 -8.65
N ALA A 280 -8.73 -17.12 -8.63
CA ALA A 280 -9.32 -16.25 -9.65
C ALA A 280 -8.75 -16.56 -11.05
N ARG A 281 -7.44 -16.70 -11.21
CA ARG A 281 -6.78 -17.01 -12.49
C ARG A 281 -7.15 -18.38 -13.03
N ALA A 282 -7.13 -19.39 -12.17
CA ALA A 282 -7.56 -20.74 -12.53
C ALA A 282 -9.02 -20.71 -13.00
N GLY A 283 -9.89 -20.03 -12.25
CA GLY A 283 -11.30 -19.88 -12.61
C GLY A 283 -11.52 -19.20 -13.97
N LEU A 284 -10.80 -18.11 -14.24
CA LEU A 284 -10.86 -17.42 -15.54
C LEU A 284 -10.33 -18.29 -16.69
N LEU A 285 -9.20 -18.97 -16.49
CA LEU A 285 -8.63 -19.89 -17.50
C LEU A 285 -9.58 -21.06 -17.79
N LEU A 286 -10.16 -21.66 -16.75
CA LEU A 286 -11.13 -22.76 -16.89
C LEU A 286 -12.38 -22.29 -17.62
N ALA A 287 -12.84 -21.06 -17.39
CA ALA A 287 -13.95 -20.46 -18.12
C ALA A 287 -13.60 -20.28 -19.61
N GLU A 288 -12.40 -19.77 -19.92
CA GLU A 288 -11.89 -19.63 -21.29
C GLU A 288 -11.78 -20.99 -22.02
N LEU A 289 -11.47 -22.06 -21.30
CA LEU A 289 -11.44 -23.43 -21.81
C LEU A 289 -12.81 -24.12 -21.86
N GLY A 290 -13.90 -23.43 -21.51
CA GLY A 290 -15.26 -23.96 -21.51
C GLY A 290 -15.58 -24.93 -20.35
N GLN A 291 -14.70 -25.02 -19.35
CA GLN A 291 -14.88 -25.88 -18.18
C GLN A 291 -15.70 -25.17 -17.09
N ASN A 292 -16.97 -24.92 -17.38
CA ASN A 292 -17.85 -24.06 -16.56
C ASN A 292 -17.99 -24.53 -15.09
N GLY A 293 -18.13 -25.83 -14.83
CA GLY A 293 -18.26 -26.36 -13.46
C GLY A 293 -17.02 -26.09 -12.60
N PRO A 294 -15.83 -26.55 -13.03
CA PRO A 294 -14.56 -26.21 -12.39
C PRO A 294 -14.32 -24.69 -12.28
N ALA A 295 -14.68 -23.91 -13.31
CA ALA A 295 -14.56 -22.46 -13.29
C ALA A 295 -15.42 -21.81 -12.19
N ILE A 296 -16.70 -22.22 -12.07
CA ILE A 296 -17.59 -21.76 -10.99
C ILE A 296 -16.98 -22.09 -9.63
N ALA A 297 -16.43 -23.30 -9.44
CA ALA A 297 -15.83 -23.69 -8.16
C ALA A 297 -14.61 -22.82 -7.82
N ALA A 298 -13.69 -22.63 -8.76
CA ALA A 298 -12.49 -21.82 -8.57
C ALA A 298 -12.80 -20.34 -8.34
N LEU A 299 -13.71 -19.74 -9.13
CA LEU A 299 -14.14 -18.35 -8.94
C LEU A 299 -14.96 -18.15 -7.65
N SER A 300 -15.74 -19.15 -7.22
CA SER A 300 -16.43 -19.07 -5.91
C SER A 300 -15.43 -19.09 -4.77
N TRP A 301 -14.39 -19.94 -4.87
CA TRP A 301 -13.32 -20.00 -3.88
C TRP A 301 -12.52 -18.69 -3.83
N SER A 302 -12.27 -18.08 -5.00
CA SER A 302 -11.51 -16.83 -5.08
C SER A 302 -12.17 -15.67 -4.31
N LEU A 303 -13.50 -15.62 -4.21
CA LEU A 303 -14.20 -14.60 -3.42
C LEU A 303 -13.81 -14.61 -1.93
N GLY A 304 -13.39 -15.77 -1.40
CA GLY A 304 -12.94 -15.92 -0.02
C GLY A 304 -11.42 -15.77 0.15
N THR A 305 -10.61 -16.21 -0.82
CA THR A 305 -9.15 -16.25 -0.70
C THR A 305 -8.41 -15.08 -1.35
N ASP A 306 -8.97 -14.51 -2.41
CA ASP A 306 -8.28 -13.57 -3.31
C ASP A 306 -8.78 -12.13 -3.16
N ASP A 307 -9.75 -11.94 -2.26
CA ASP A 307 -10.58 -10.75 -2.14
C ASP A 307 -11.55 -10.59 -3.33
N TRP A 308 -12.52 -9.71 -3.16
CA TRP A 308 -13.48 -9.40 -4.21
C TRP A 308 -12.81 -8.61 -5.33
N GLN A 309 -12.90 -9.12 -6.55
CA GLN A 309 -12.45 -8.42 -7.76
C GLN A 309 -13.58 -8.38 -8.80
N PRO A 310 -13.76 -7.26 -9.52
CA PRO A 310 -14.90 -7.08 -10.41
C PRO A 310 -14.91 -8.06 -11.58
N ARG A 311 -13.74 -8.39 -12.17
CA ARG A 311 -13.67 -9.33 -13.31
C ARG A 311 -14.04 -10.76 -12.90
N PRO A 312 -13.38 -11.41 -11.92
CA PRO A 312 -13.78 -12.73 -11.42
C PRO A 312 -15.25 -12.80 -10.99
N ALA A 313 -15.76 -11.79 -10.29
CA ALA A 313 -17.15 -11.78 -9.83
C ALA A 313 -18.17 -11.64 -10.99
N ARG A 314 -17.87 -10.85 -12.03
CA ARG A 314 -18.72 -10.77 -13.24
C ARG A 314 -18.74 -12.09 -13.99
N GLU A 315 -17.58 -12.72 -14.14
CA GLU A 315 -17.48 -14.04 -14.80
C GLU A 315 -18.26 -15.09 -14.03
N LEU A 316 -18.10 -15.14 -12.70
CA LEU A 316 -18.86 -16.03 -11.82
C LEU A 316 -20.37 -15.81 -11.95
N ARG A 317 -20.81 -14.54 -11.96
CA ARG A 317 -22.23 -14.20 -12.15
C ARG A 317 -22.76 -14.74 -13.48
N TRP A 318 -22.00 -14.56 -14.57
CA TRP A 318 -22.39 -15.02 -15.89
C TRP A 318 -22.46 -16.56 -15.95
N LEU A 319 -21.42 -17.25 -15.49
CA LEU A 319 -21.36 -18.71 -15.44
C LEU A 319 -22.47 -19.30 -14.57
N CYS A 320 -22.71 -18.76 -13.37
CA CYS A 320 -23.80 -19.20 -12.51
C CYS A 320 -25.18 -19.01 -13.18
N LYS A 321 -25.38 -17.90 -13.92
CA LYS A 321 -26.62 -17.68 -14.66
C LYS A 321 -26.78 -18.72 -15.78
N ALA A 322 -25.72 -18.99 -16.54
CA ALA A 322 -25.71 -19.98 -17.63
C ALA A 322 -25.94 -21.42 -17.11
N ALA A 323 -25.40 -21.75 -15.94
CA ALA A 323 -25.56 -23.05 -15.28
C ALA A 323 -26.88 -23.20 -14.50
N GLY A 324 -27.75 -22.18 -14.51
CA GLY A 324 -29.04 -22.24 -13.80
C GLY A 324 -28.98 -21.93 -12.30
N HIS A 325 -27.83 -21.57 -11.75
CA HIS A 325 -27.66 -21.13 -10.36
C HIS A 325 -28.11 -19.66 -10.16
N ARG A 326 -29.41 -19.40 -10.41
CA ARG A 326 -30.00 -18.05 -10.44
C ARG A 326 -29.81 -17.27 -9.12
N SER A 327 -29.99 -17.93 -7.97
CA SER A 327 -29.83 -17.29 -6.66
C SER A 327 -28.39 -16.83 -6.41
N VAL A 328 -27.39 -17.64 -6.78
CA VAL A 328 -25.97 -17.28 -6.64
C VAL A 328 -25.63 -16.14 -7.58
N ALA A 329 -26.06 -16.21 -8.85
CA ALA A 329 -25.86 -15.13 -9.81
C ALA A 329 -26.49 -13.80 -9.34
N TRP A 330 -27.65 -13.86 -8.68
CA TRP A 330 -28.28 -12.69 -8.08
C TRP A 330 -27.45 -12.15 -6.91
N ILE A 331 -27.01 -13.00 -5.97
CA ILE A 331 -26.20 -12.58 -4.81
C ILE A 331 -24.90 -11.91 -5.26
N VAL A 332 -24.18 -12.53 -6.21
CA VAL A 332 -22.95 -11.97 -6.76
C VAL A 332 -23.24 -10.65 -7.50
N GLY A 333 -24.34 -10.57 -8.26
CA GLY A 333 -24.78 -9.33 -8.89
C GLY A 333 -25.10 -8.22 -7.91
N HIS A 334 -25.75 -8.55 -6.79
CA HIS A 334 -26.09 -7.61 -5.74
C HIS A 334 -24.84 -7.07 -5.04
N GLU A 335 -23.88 -7.93 -4.72
CA GLU A 335 -22.61 -7.50 -4.10
C GLU A 335 -21.74 -6.68 -5.07
N LEU A 336 -21.72 -7.03 -6.37
CA LEU A 336 -21.12 -6.18 -7.41
C LEU A 336 -21.74 -4.77 -7.38
N ALA A 337 -23.07 -4.67 -7.30
CA ALA A 337 -23.76 -3.38 -7.27
C ALA A 337 -23.46 -2.58 -6.00
N ARG A 338 -23.47 -3.22 -4.83
CA ARG A 338 -23.11 -2.58 -3.55
C ARG A 338 -21.68 -2.06 -3.50
N ARG A 339 -20.79 -2.64 -4.29
CA ARG A 339 -19.40 -2.18 -4.45
C ARG A 339 -19.23 -1.13 -5.56
N GLY A 340 -20.32 -0.75 -6.22
CA GLY A 340 -20.34 0.18 -7.35
C GLY A 340 -19.82 -0.41 -8.67
N TRP A 341 -19.69 -1.74 -8.76
CA TRP A 341 -19.08 -2.46 -9.90
C TRP A 341 -20.10 -2.96 -10.93
N GLY A 342 -21.38 -2.61 -10.79
CA GLY A 342 -22.43 -2.91 -11.76
C GLY A 342 -23.80 -2.47 -11.27
N ASP A 343 -24.83 -2.78 -12.05
CA ASP A 343 -26.21 -2.46 -11.68
C ASP A 343 -26.78 -3.50 -10.72
N ALA A 344 -27.70 -3.03 -9.87
CA ALA A 344 -28.47 -3.90 -9.00
C ALA A 344 -29.24 -4.94 -9.84
N PRO A 345 -29.19 -6.22 -9.47
CA PRO A 345 -29.94 -7.24 -10.17
C PRO A 345 -31.45 -7.01 -9.98
N SER A 346 -32.22 -7.19 -11.06
CA SER A 346 -33.69 -7.20 -11.00
C SER A 346 -34.22 -8.57 -10.55
N GLY A 347 -35.45 -8.60 -10.03
CA GLY A 347 -36.14 -9.83 -9.61
C GLY A 347 -36.21 -10.01 -8.09
N GLU A 348 -36.77 -11.15 -7.67
CA GLU A 348 -36.99 -11.48 -6.25
C GLU A 348 -35.68 -11.70 -5.49
N VAL A 349 -35.63 -11.20 -4.25
CA VAL A 349 -34.49 -11.34 -3.34
C VAL A 349 -34.42 -12.78 -2.81
N PRO A 350 -33.42 -13.59 -3.20
CA PRO A 350 -33.39 -15.01 -2.84
C PRO A 350 -33.07 -15.25 -1.35
N LEU A 351 -32.43 -14.30 -0.67
CA LEU A 351 -31.90 -14.47 0.69
C LEU A 351 -32.97 -14.37 1.79
N LEU A 352 -34.00 -13.53 1.59
CA LEU A 352 -34.98 -13.25 2.64
C LEU A 352 -35.79 -14.48 3.06
N ALA A 353 -36.15 -15.34 2.09
CA ALA A 353 -36.90 -16.56 2.35
C ALA A 353 -36.12 -17.51 3.29
N SER A 354 -34.79 -17.53 3.16
CA SER A 354 -33.89 -18.35 3.99
C SER A 354 -33.50 -17.75 5.35
N LEU A 355 -33.88 -16.49 5.64
CA LEU A 355 -33.44 -15.76 6.83
C LEU A 355 -34.62 -15.25 7.68
N PRO A 356 -35.44 -16.14 8.28
CA PRO A 356 -36.70 -15.77 8.92
C PRO A 356 -36.52 -14.81 10.11
N ARG A 357 -35.44 -14.96 10.89
CA ARG A 357 -35.15 -14.05 12.02
C ARG A 357 -34.82 -12.63 11.56
N LEU A 358 -34.09 -12.51 10.45
CA LEU A 358 -33.72 -11.22 9.89
C LEU A 358 -34.93 -10.53 9.25
N ARG A 359 -35.79 -11.30 8.57
CA ARG A 359 -37.09 -10.81 8.09
C ARG A 359 -37.95 -10.28 9.24
N ALA A 360 -38.05 -11.04 10.34
CA ALA A 360 -38.78 -10.60 11.53
C ALA A 360 -38.18 -9.33 12.14
N TYR A 361 -36.85 -9.22 12.18
CA TYR A 361 -36.18 -8.02 12.69
C TYR A 361 -36.42 -6.78 11.82
N LEU A 362 -36.38 -6.90 10.50
CA LEU A 362 -36.76 -5.81 9.59
C LEU A 362 -38.21 -5.34 9.84
N ALA A 363 -39.14 -6.29 10.02
CA ALA A 363 -40.52 -5.97 10.34
C ALA A 363 -40.67 -5.28 11.72
N LEU A 364 -39.87 -5.66 12.72
CA LEU A 364 -39.84 -4.99 14.02
C LEU A 364 -39.32 -3.55 13.91
N LEU A 365 -38.33 -3.29 13.04
CA LEU A 365 -37.83 -1.93 12.80
C LEU A 365 -38.87 -1.08 12.06
N ASP A 366 -39.55 -1.65 11.05
CA ASP A 366 -40.65 -0.99 10.34
C ASP A 366 -41.80 -0.63 11.31
N GLU A 367 -42.21 -1.57 12.17
CA GLU A 367 -43.25 -1.34 13.18
C GLU A 367 -42.83 -0.34 14.25
N GLY A 368 -41.60 -0.44 14.76
CA GLY A 368 -41.05 0.50 15.73
C GLY A 368 -40.99 1.92 15.18
N ALA A 369 -40.61 2.07 13.90
CA ALA A 369 -40.61 3.37 13.23
C ALA A 369 -42.02 3.94 13.10
N ARG A 370 -43.02 3.11 12.75
CA ARG A 370 -44.42 3.50 12.66
C ARG A 370 -44.94 3.99 14.02
N VAL A 371 -44.65 3.27 15.10
CA VAL A 371 -45.02 3.67 16.48
C VAL A 371 -44.29 4.93 16.94
N ALA A 372 -43.03 5.13 16.55
CA ALA A 372 -42.28 6.33 16.87
C ALA A 372 -42.81 7.56 16.11
N ALA A 373 -43.29 7.37 14.87
CA ALA A 373 -43.86 8.44 14.07
C ALA A 373 -45.20 8.98 14.62
N THR A 374 -45.95 8.18 15.39
CA THR A 374 -47.18 8.64 16.06
C THR A 374 -46.91 9.44 17.35
N LYS A 375 -45.65 9.59 17.76
CA LYS A 375 -45.22 10.35 18.93
C LYS A 375 -44.46 11.61 18.46
N PRO A 376 -44.25 12.62 19.32
CA PRO A 376 -43.39 13.77 19.00
C PRO A 376 -41.89 13.39 19.01
N ALA A 377 -41.52 12.29 18.34
CA ALA A 377 -40.17 11.75 18.26
C ALA A 377 -39.76 11.39 16.80
N PRO A 378 -39.86 12.34 15.84
CA PRO A 378 -39.58 12.08 14.42
C PRO A 378 -38.13 11.62 14.18
N ALA A 379 -37.19 12.02 15.04
CA ALA A 379 -35.80 11.56 15.00
C ALA A 379 -35.67 10.05 15.23
N VAL A 380 -36.48 9.48 16.14
CA VAL A 380 -36.45 8.04 16.45
C VAL A 380 -37.00 7.22 15.30
N ALA A 381 -38.12 7.67 14.70
CA ALA A 381 -38.70 7.00 13.53
C ALA A 381 -37.72 6.97 12.35
N ARG A 382 -37.05 8.11 12.09
CA ARG A 382 -36.01 8.20 11.05
C ARG A 382 -34.82 7.30 11.35
N ALA A 383 -34.34 7.25 12.59
CA ALA A 383 -33.22 6.38 12.99
C ALA A 383 -33.54 4.88 12.81
N LEU A 384 -34.75 4.44 13.19
CA LEU A 384 -35.19 3.05 13.01
C LEU A 384 -35.30 2.67 11.53
N LEU A 385 -35.85 3.55 10.69
CA LEU A 385 -35.91 3.33 9.23
C LEU A 385 -34.51 3.36 8.59
N ALA A 386 -33.59 4.17 9.09
CA ALA A 386 -32.19 4.15 8.66
C ALA A 386 -31.48 2.86 9.09
N GLU A 387 -31.83 2.28 10.25
CA GLU A 387 -31.38 0.94 10.65
C GLU A 387 -31.87 -0.12 9.65
N ARG A 388 -33.19 -0.13 9.45
CA ARG A 388 -33.89 -1.02 8.55
C ARG A 388 -33.35 -0.95 7.12
N ASN A 389 -33.12 0.25 6.59
CA ASN A 389 -32.66 0.45 5.22
C ASN A 389 -31.22 0.00 4.98
N SER A 390 -30.34 0.10 5.99
CA SER A 390 -28.99 -0.46 5.84
C SER A 390 -29.02 -1.98 5.75
N LEU A 391 -29.79 -2.64 6.62
CA LEU A 391 -29.97 -4.09 6.59
C LEU A 391 -30.67 -4.54 5.31
N ALA A 392 -31.74 -3.85 4.90
CA ALA A 392 -32.44 -4.08 3.65
C ALA A 392 -31.49 -3.96 2.46
N GLY A 393 -30.68 -2.90 2.42
CA GLY A 393 -29.65 -2.70 1.40
C GLY A 393 -28.62 -3.82 1.33
N ARG A 394 -28.25 -4.45 2.46
CA ARG A 394 -27.33 -5.60 2.49
C ARG A 394 -27.94 -6.88 1.91
N LEU A 395 -29.26 -6.99 1.98
CA LEU A 395 -30.03 -8.13 1.50
C LEU A 395 -30.59 -7.89 0.09
N GLY A 396 -30.46 -6.67 -0.44
CA GLY A 396 -31.07 -6.19 -1.69
C GLY A 396 -32.59 -6.07 -1.64
N VAL A 397 -33.13 -5.81 -0.45
CA VAL A 397 -34.53 -5.44 -0.22
C VAL A 397 -34.71 -3.96 -0.48
N ALA A 398 -35.82 -3.57 -1.10
CA ALA A 398 -36.12 -2.18 -1.39
C ALA A 398 -36.13 -1.32 -0.11
N PRO A 399 -35.51 -0.12 -0.12
CA PRO A 399 -35.51 0.76 1.04
C PRO A 399 -36.91 1.32 1.30
N ALA A 400 -37.22 1.55 2.58
CA ALA A 400 -38.39 2.29 3.02
C ALA A 400 -38.12 3.80 2.92
N PRO A 401 -39.12 4.64 2.60
CA PRO A 401 -38.94 6.08 2.55
C PRO A 401 -38.59 6.64 3.93
N LEU A 402 -37.58 7.53 3.99
CA LEU A 402 -37.21 8.24 5.21
C LEU A 402 -38.05 9.53 5.35
N PRO A 403 -38.48 9.89 6.57
CA PRO A 403 -39.13 11.18 6.82
C PRO A 403 -38.20 12.36 6.45
N PRO A 404 -38.73 13.49 5.94
CA PRO A 404 -37.93 14.65 5.59
C PRO A 404 -37.19 15.23 6.80
N SER A 405 -35.95 15.64 6.59
CA SER A 405 -35.17 16.39 7.57
C SER A 405 -35.47 17.89 7.49
N THR A 406 -35.37 18.63 8.60
CA THR A 406 -35.25 20.11 8.58
C THR A 406 -34.10 20.56 7.64
N PRO A 407 -34.12 21.80 7.09
CA PRO A 407 -33.42 22.13 5.85
C PRO A 407 -31.88 21.96 5.96
N PRO A 408 -31.22 21.73 4.80
CA PRO A 408 -29.88 21.16 4.77
C PRO A 408 -28.82 22.21 5.14
N THR A 409 -28.09 21.96 6.21
CA THR A 409 -26.71 22.44 6.33
C THR A 409 -25.79 21.54 5.48
N PRO A 410 -24.66 22.06 4.95
CA PRO A 410 -23.80 21.41 3.94
C PRO A 410 -23.24 20.03 4.27
N PHE A 411 -23.42 19.57 5.50
CA PHE A 411 -23.16 18.21 5.94
C PHE A 411 -24.18 17.91 7.03
N GLN A 412 -25.36 17.39 6.67
CA GLN A 412 -26.16 16.76 7.71
C GLN A 412 -25.33 15.63 8.34
N PRO A 413 -25.35 15.49 9.67
CA PRO A 413 -24.90 14.26 10.30
C PRO A 413 -25.58 13.13 9.55
N LEU A 414 -24.78 12.15 9.17
CA LEU A 414 -25.26 10.90 8.59
C LEU A 414 -26.46 10.42 9.42
N ASP A 415 -27.53 9.90 8.80
CA ASP A 415 -28.86 9.65 9.42
C ASP A 415 -28.88 8.85 10.74
N ARG A 416 -27.72 8.34 11.17
CA ARG A 416 -27.50 7.62 12.42
C ARG A 416 -26.64 8.43 13.37
N GLU A 417 -26.99 8.37 14.65
CA GLU A 417 -26.16 8.89 15.74
C GLU A 417 -24.79 8.19 15.76
N PRO A 418 -23.69 8.92 16.05
CA PRO A 418 -22.40 8.29 16.31
C PRO A 418 -22.48 7.32 17.49
N HIS A 419 -21.87 6.14 17.36
CA HIS A 419 -21.74 5.18 18.45
C HIS A 419 -20.27 4.90 18.77
N ALA A 420 -20.00 4.42 19.98
CA ALA A 420 -18.65 4.02 20.36
C ALA A 420 -18.19 2.84 19.48
N LEU A 421 -16.98 2.92 18.93
CA LEU A 421 -16.38 1.84 18.15
C LEU A 421 -16.25 0.54 18.97
N ALA A 422 -16.19 0.68 20.29
CA ALA A 422 -16.14 -0.41 21.27
C ALA A 422 -17.47 -1.14 21.49
N LEU A 423 -18.58 -0.72 20.85
CA LEU A 423 -19.93 -1.24 21.12
C LEU A 423 -20.01 -2.77 21.07
N HIS A 424 -19.26 -3.39 20.15
CA HIS A 424 -19.19 -4.85 19.99
C HIS A 424 -17.87 -5.45 20.48
N GLY A 425 -17.06 -4.65 21.18
CA GLY A 425 -15.74 -5.04 21.65
C GLY A 425 -14.64 -4.95 20.59
N TYR A 426 -13.44 -5.34 21.02
CA TYR A 426 -12.23 -5.38 20.20
C TYR A 426 -11.65 -6.79 20.13
N VAL A 427 -10.96 -7.08 19.03
CA VAL A 427 -10.29 -8.34 18.74
C VAL A 427 -8.82 -8.07 18.45
N GLU A 428 -7.94 -8.89 19.02
CA GLU A 428 -6.52 -8.85 18.71
C GLU A 428 -6.22 -9.82 17.56
N SER A 429 -5.53 -9.32 16.52
CA SER A 429 -5.22 -10.07 15.30
C SER A 429 -3.80 -9.78 14.82
N GLY A 430 -3.35 -10.48 13.77
CA GLY A 430 -2.11 -10.13 13.09
C GLY A 430 -2.26 -8.93 12.14
N LEU A 431 -1.17 -8.21 11.90
CA LEU A 431 -1.05 -7.11 10.95
C LEU A 431 0.33 -7.13 10.30
N THR A 432 0.39 -7.24 8.97
CA THR A 432 1.64 -7.38 8.21
C THR A 432 2.63 -6.27 8.53
N GLY A 433 3.90 -6.58 8.81
CA GLY A 433 4.91 -5.60 9.22
C GLY A 433 4.79 -5.13 10.68
N TYR A 434 3.78 -5.60 11.42
CA TYR A 434 3.68 -5.47 12.87
C TYR A 434 3.90 -6.82 13.59
N GLU A 435 4.18 -7.92 12.89
CA GLU A 435 4.40 -9.23 13.52
C GLU A 435 5.78 -9.41 14.17
N GLU A 436 6.84 -8.83 13.60
CA GLU A 436 8.24 -9.11 14.00
C GLU A 436 8.56 -8.85 15.48
N ARG A 437 7.85 -7.89 16.09
CA ARG A 437 8.00 -7.49 17.49
C ARG A 437 6.67 -7.50 18.23
N ARG A 438 5.72 -8.31 17.75
CA ARG A 438 4.39 -8.38 18.32
C ARG A 438 4.46 -8.89 19.75
N ALA A 439 3.81 -8.16 20.65
CA ALA A 439 3.61 -8.59 22.02
C ALA A 439 2.10 -8.68 22.27
N PRO A 440 1.56 -9.89 22.48
CA PRO A 440 0.14 -10.09 22.76
C PRO A 440 -0.34 -9.32 24.00
N GLY A 441 -1.60 -8.90 24.01
CA GLY A 441 -2.22 -8.24 25.16
C GLY A 441 -1.76 -6.81 25.43
N LEU A 442 -1.03 -6.16 24.50
CA LEU A 442 -0.65 -4.75 24.63
C LEU A 442 -1.77 -3.78 24.22
N TRP A 443 -2.97 -4.00 24.74
CA TRP A 443 -4.12 -3.10 24.58
C TRP A 443 -5.07 -3.22 25.79
N TYR A 444 -5.91 -2.21 26.01
CA TYR A 444 -6.85 -2.17 27.13
C TYR A 444 -8.02 -1.21 26.84
N VAL A 445 -9.24 -1.56 27.25
CA VAL A 445 -10.41 -0.68 27.16
C VAL A 445 -10.83 -0.25 28.57
N THR A 446 -10.98 1.05 28.81
CA THR A 446 -11.45 1.58 30.10
C THR A 446 -12.98 1.49 30.22
N ASP A 447 -13.50 1.63 31.44
CA ASP A 447 -14.95 1.70 31.69
C ASP A 447 -15.60 2.90 30.98
N SER A 448 -14.84 3.97 30.70
CA SER A 448 -15.27 5.13 29.90
C SER A 448 -15.23 4.89 28.38
N GLY A 449 -14.81 3.71 27.93
CA GLY A 449 -14.69 3.35 26.51
C GLY A 449 -13.43 3.86 25.81
N ASP A 450 -12.43 4.38 26.55
CA ASP A 450 -11.13 4.75 25.96
C ASP A 450 -10.36 3.49 25.59
N LEU A 451 -9.72 3.50 24.40
CA LEU A 451 -8.86 2.39 23.96
C LEU A 451 -7.39 2.75 24.13
N HIS A 452 -6.68 1.99 24.94
CA HIS A 452 -5.22 2.01 25.01
C HIS A 452 -4.64 0.99 24.03
N VAL A 453 -3.60 1.39 23.28
CA VAL A 453 -2.83 0.50 22.38
C VAL A 453 -1.34 0.73 22.63
N GLY A 454 -0.56 -0.35 22.64
CA GLY A 454 0.84 -0.38 23.05
C GLY A 454 1.03 -0.64 24.56
N ARG A 455 -0.05 -0.88 25.32
CA ARG A 455 0.00 -1.21 26.75
C ARG A 455 -1.23 -1.99 27.22
N ALA A 456 -1.02 -2.88 28.19
CA ALA A 456 -2.05 -3.78 28.74
C ALA A 456 -2.95 -3.15 29.83
N ARG A 457 -2.62 -1.95 30.30
CA ARG A 457 -3.38 -1.25 31.35
C ARG A 457 -3.16 0.27 31.28
N PRO A 458 -4.06 1.07 31.86
CA PRO A 458 -3.87 2.52 31.98
C PRO A 458 -2.62 2.84 32.81
N ARG A 459 -2.12 4.06 32.64
CA ARG A 459 -1.00 4.56 33.44
C ARG A 459 -1.43 4.76 34.89
N LYS A 460 -0.57 4.39 35.84
CA LYS A 460 -0.80 4.60 37.28
C LYS A 460 -0.16 5.89 37.80
N ASP A 461 0.92 6.34 37.17
CA ASP A 461 1.72 7.48 37.64
C ASP A 461 1.10 8.83 37.26
N SER A 462 1.48 9.89 37.98
CA SER A 462 0.95 11.27 37.84
C SER A 462 1.68 12.15 36.83
N GLY A 463 2.82 11.71 36.25
CA GLY A 463 3.53 12.49 35.23
C GLY A 463 2.73 12.69 33.92
N LEU A 464 3.21 13.48 32.96
CA LEU A 464 2.47 13.66 31.71
C LEU A 464 2.67 12.50 30.71
N LEU A 465 3.89 11.98 30.62
CA LEU A 465 4.31 10.97 29.63
C LEU A 465 5.33 10.01 30.27
N ASP A 466 5.33 8.75 29.84
CA ASP A 466 6.42 7.83 30.16
C ASP A 466 7.64 8.17 29.29
N ARG A 467 8.82 8.32 29.91
CA ARG A 467 10.05 8.58 29.15
C ARG A 467 10.30 7.47 28.13
N THR A 468 10.30 6.22 28.55
CA THR A 468 10.67 5.09 27.70
C THR A 468 9.57 4.75 26.70
N ALA A 469 9.87 4.85 25.40
CA ALA A 469 8.98 4.41 24.33
C ALA A 469 9.48 3.07 23.78
N HIS A 470 8.98 1.95 24.32
CA HIS A 470 9.40 0.62 23.89
C HIS A 470 9.01 0.34 22.43
N GLN A 471 9.92 -0.26 21.67
CA GLN A 471 9.66 -0.73 20.30
C GLN A 471 9.01 -2.12 20.32
N ARG A 472 7.73 -2.15 20.71
CA ARG A 472 6.90 -3.35 20.69
C ARG A 472 5.71 -3.11 19.78
N HIS A 473 5.38 -4.11 18.99
CA HIS A 473 4.24 -4.05 18.10
C HIS A 473 2.97 -4.50 18.82
N ALA A 474 1.89 -3.76 18.63
CA ALA A 474 0.56 -4.08 19.13
C ALA A 474 -0.47 -3.76 18.04
N PHE A 475 -1.49 -4.61 17.88
CA PHE A 475 -2.60 -4.36 16.98
C PHE A 475 -3.90 -4.93 17.54
N THR A 476 -4.94 -4.11 17.55
CA THR A 476 -6.31 -4.52 17.92
C THR A 476 -7.30 -3.83 16.98
N HIS A 477 -8.45 -4.44 16.71
CA HIS A 477 -9.47 -3.87 15.83
C HIS A 477 -10.88 -4.12 16.35
N SER A 478 -11.84 -3.35 15.88
CA SER A 478 -13.26 -3.54 16.20
C SER A 478 -13.72 -4.94 15.83
N ALA A 479 -14.57 -5.56 16.66
CA ALA A 479 -15.31 -6.74 16.26
C ALA A 479 -16.36 -6.42 15.18
N GLU A 480 -16.83 -5.17 15.15
CA GLU A 480 -17.73 -4.67 14.12
C GLU A 480 -17.07 -4.70 12.73
N TRP A 481 -17.86 -5.10 11.73
CA TRP A 481 -17.50 -5.09 10.32
C TRP A 481 -18.26 -3.99 9.57
N PHE A 482 -17.53 -3.05 8.99
CA PHE A 482 -18.09 -1.96 8.20
C PHE A 482 -18.18 -2.36 6.73
N GLY A 483 -19.38 -2.39 6.16
CA GLY A 483 -19.59 -2.74 4.75
C GLY A 483 -19.17 -1.62 3.79
N PRO A 484 -19.19 -1.88 2.46
CA PRO A 484 -19.07 -0.84 1.45
C PRO A 484 -20.10 0.28 1.69
N GLY A 485 -19.65 1.53 1.69
CA GLY A 485 -20.52 2.68 1.97
C GLY A 485 -19.75 3.87 2.53
N SER A 486 -20.43 4.69 3.33
CA SER A 486 -19.82 5.85 3.97
C SER A 486 -19.85 5.71 5.50
N TYR A 487 -18.77 6.12 6.15
CA TYR A 487 -18.71 6.22 7.61
C TYR A 487 -17.69 7.28 8.04
N VAL A 488 -17.88 7.82 9.24
CA VAL A 488 -16.96 8.79 9.85
C VAL A 488 -16.41 8.21 11.14
N LEU A 489 -15.09 8.09 11.23
CA LEU A 489 -14.36 7.78 12.46
C LEU A 489 -13.90 9.08 13.12
N LYS A 490 -14.17 9.27 14.41
CA LYS A 490 -13.65 10.39 15.21
C LYS A 490 -12.99 9.88 16.47
N THR A 491 -11.84 10.44 16.82
CA THR A 491 -11.16 10.18 18.10
C THR A 491 -10.15 11.26 18.41
N ARG A 492 -9.87 11.48 19.70
CA ARG A 492 -8.68 12.20 20.14
C ARG A 492 -7.58 11.20 20.50
N VAL A 493 -6.41 11.34 19.89
CA VAL A 493 -5.27 10.46 20.12
C VAL A 493 -4.34 11.11 21.14
N HIS A 494 -4.28 10.58 22.36
CA HIS A 494 -3.38 11.02 23.42
C HIS A 494 -2.10 10.18 23.42
N PHE A 495 -0.96 10.84 23.39
CA PHE A 495 0.35 10.23 23.59
C PHE A 495 0.51 9.90 25.07
N THR A 496 0.95 8.69 25.38
CA THR A 496 1.22 8.27 26.78
C THR A 496 2.69 7.98 27.03
N THR A 497 3.50 8.00 25.97
CA THR A 497 4.97 7.91 25.98
C THR A 497 5.58 9.12 25.30
N SER A 498 6.84 9.42 25.62
CA SER A 498 7.56 10.61 25.11
C SER A 498 7.76 10.61 23.59
N PHE A 499 7.67 9.44 22.96
CA PHE A 499 7.60 9.26 21.52
C PHE A 499 6.55 8.18 21.21
N VAL A 500 5.81 8.35 20.12
CA VAL A 500 4.85 7.38 19.60
C VAL A 500 5.04 7.21 18.10
N SER A 501 4.89 5.97 17.63
CA SER A 501 4.73 5.65 16.22
C SER A 501 3.72 4.50 16.09
N GLY A 502 2.72 4.71 15.24
CA GLY A 502 1.60 3.79 15.10
C GLY A 502 0.81 4.04 13.82
N ALA A 503 -0.35 3.40 13.71
CA ALA A 503 -1.27 3.61 12.61
C ALA A 503 -2.72 3.38 13.02
N VAL A 504 -3.63 4.12 12.39
CA VAL A 504 -5.04 3.75 12.30
C VAL A 504 -5.20 2.85 11.07
N VAL A 505 -5.83 1.70 11.25
CA VAL A 505 -6.05 0.70 10.23
C VAL A 505 -7.51 0.78 9.79
N LEU A 506 -7.74 1.00 8.50
CA LEU A 506 -9.08 1.13 7.91
C LEU A 506 -9.32 -0.03 6.95
N GLY A 507 -10.55 -0.53 6.95
CA GLY A 507 -10.96 -1.62 6.07
C GLY A 507 -10.13 -2.89 6.27
N TYR A 508 -9.91 -3.27 7.53
CA TYR A 508 -9.22 -4.51 7.86
C TYR A 508 -10.13 -5.69 7.52
N SER A 509 -9.85 -6.35 6.40
CA SER A 509 -10.43 -7.65 6.08
C SER A 509 -9.48 -8.79 6.44
N ARG A 510 -8.17 -8.54 6.27
CA ARG A 510 -7.06 -9.44 6.60
C ARG A 510 -5.84 -8.62 7.00
N ARG A 511 -4.86 -9.28 7.63
CA ARG A 511 -3.60 -8.65 8.04
C ARG A 511 -2.83 -7.91 6.95
N ASP A 512 -2.96 -8.36 5.70
CA ASP A 512 -2.34 -7.83 4.49
C ASP A 512 -3.33 -7.10 3.56
N ARG A 513 -4.55 -6.85 4.04
CA ARG A 513 -5.64 -6.21 3.31
C ARG A 513 -6.22 -5.10 4.17
N ASN A 514 -5.63 -3.92 4.06
CA ASN A 514 -6.02 -2.74 4.82
C ASN A 514 -5.38 -1.48 4.26
N ILE A 515 -5.88 -0.34 4.74
CA ILE A 515 -5.27 0.98 4.60
C ILE A 515 -4.75 1.40 5.96
N ARG A 516 -3.58 2.03 5.99
CA ARG A 516 -2.86 2.44 7.18
C ARG A 516 -2.64 3.94 7.14
N LEU A 517 -3.34 4.64 8.02
CA LEU A 517 -3.05 6.02 8.36
C LEU A 517 -1.99 6.00 9.47
N GLY A 518 -0.72 6.01 9.06
CA GLY A 518 0.42 6.06 9.97
C GLY A 518 0.56 7.43 10.64
N PHE A 519 0.95 7.44 11.91
CA PHE A 519 1.28 8.64 12.66
C PHE A 519 2.56 8.48 13.48
N SER A 520 3.30 9.57 13.69
CA SER A 520 4.41 9.62 14.64
C SER A 520 4.56 11.02 15.26
N ALA A 521 4.84 11.08 16.56
CA ALA A 521 5.01 12.33 17.29
C ALA A 521 5.90 12.14 18.53
N GLY A 522 6.46 13.23 19.06
CA GLY A 522 7.26 13.27 20.28
C GLY A 522 8.78 13.34 20.06
N ASP A 523 9.56 13.11 21.12
CA ASP A 523 11.02 13.23 21.13
C ASP A 523 11.67 11.84 21.19
N PHE A 524 12.02 11.31 20.02
CA PHE A 524 12.65 9.99 19.91
C PHE A 524 13.98 9.92 20.69
N LEU A 525 14.83 10.95 20.63
CA LEU A 525 16.15 10.93 21.28
C LEU A 525 16.03 10.94 22.81
N TYR A 526 15.07 11.70 23.35
CA TYR A 526 14.73 11.64 24.77
C TYR A 526 14.20 10.27 25.17
N SER A 527 13.36 9.65 24.32
CA SER A 527 12.74 8.35 24.60
C SER A 527 13.73 7.18 24.72
N ILE A 528 14.88 7.28 24.02
CA ILE A 528 15.96 6.29 24.07
C ILE A 528 17.09 6.68 25.03
N GLY A 529 16.90 7.73 25.84
CA GLY A 529 17.86 8.15 26.86
C GLY A 529 19.06 8.96 26.37
N ARG A 530 19.12 9.31 25.07
CA ARG A 530 20.24 10.08 24.47
C ARG A 530 20.17 11.57 24.77
N LYS A 531 18.98 12.07 25.08
CA LYS A 531 18.74 13.43 25.51
C LYS A 531 18.22 13.41 26.95
N GLN A 532 18.71 14.33 27.79
CA GLN A 532 18.27 14.45 29.18
C GLN A 532 16.94 15.22 29.30
N ASP A 533 16.70 16.20 28.43
CA ASP A 533 15.48 17.02 28.45
C ASP A 533 14.51 16.61 27.35
N VAL A 534 13.21 16.64 27.65
CA VAL A 534 12.17 16.32 26.66
C VAL A 534 11.89 17.54 25.77
N ALA A 535 11.92 17.38 24.44
CA ALA A 535 11.37 18.41 23.56
C ALA A 535 9.84 18.43 23.67
N LYS A 536 9.29 19.64 23.69
CA LYS A 536 7.85 19.85 23.58
C LYS A 536 7.36 19.36 22.22
N THR A 537 6.34 18.49 22.20
CA THR A 537 5.72 18.00 20.96
C THR A 537 4.95 19.12 20.27
N ARG A 538 5.40 19.56 19.10
CA ARG A 538 4.81 20.66 18.32
C ARG A 538 4.11 20.22 17.04
N SER A 539 4.24 18.96 16.67
CA SER A 539 3.61 18.43 15.47
C SER A 539 3.39 16.93 15.56
N VAL A 540 2.51 16.44 14.70
CA VAL A 540 2.36 15.02 14.36
C VAL A 540 2.62 14.85 12.88
N ARG A 541 3.47 13.89 12.52
CA ARG A 541 3.59 13.44 11.13
C ARG A 541 2.48 12.45 10.84
N LEU A 542 1.69 12.71 9.81
CA LEU A 542 0.67 11.80 9.29
C LEU A 542 1.12 11.26 7.93
N SER A 543 0.74 10.03 7.63
CA SER A 543 0.98 9.38 6.35
C SER A 543 -0.13 8.39 6.07
N VAL A 544 -0.50 8.18 4.81
CA VAL A 544 -1.41 7.10 4.45
C VAL A 544 -0.78 6.20 3.40
N ARG A 545 -0.99 4.90 3.58
CA ARG A 545 -0.66 3.86 2.61
C ARG A 545 -1.65 2.71 2.72
N GLY A 546 -2.16 2.22 1.63
CA GLY A 546 -2.69 0.88 1.47
C GLY A 546 -1.59 -0.15 1.35
N THR A 547 -2.04 -1.36 1.05
CA THR A 547 -1.25 -2.58 0.96
C THR A 547 -1.10 -2.98 -0.51
N TRP A 548 -0.87 -2.01 -1.41
CA TRP A 548 -0.67 -2.26 -2.84
C TRP A 548 0.78 -2.04 -3.25
N ARG A 549 1.34 -2.97 -4.04
CA ARG A 549 2.78 -3.00 -4.40
C ARG A 549 3.33 -1.69 -4.93
N ARG A 550 2.51 -0.97 -5.71
CA ARG A 550 2.93 0.24 -6.43
C ARG A 550 2.59 1.53 -5.71
N GLU A 551 1.88 1.49 -4.59
CA GLU A 551 1.30 2.68 -4.00
C GLU A 551 2.33 3.73 -3.57
N GLY A 552 3.49 3.30 -3.08
CA GLY A 552 4.60 4.20 -2.72
C GLY A 552 5.51 4.60 -3.90
N GLN A 553 5.29 4.04 -5.09
CA GLN A 553 6.15 4.25 -6.27
C GLN A 553 5.65 5.39 -7.17
N PHE A 554 4.40 5.80 -7.00
CA PHE A 554 3.89 7.05 -7.55
C PHE A 554 4.21 8.19 -6.60
N ARG A 555 4.80 9.24 -7.16
CA ARG A 555 5.36 10.37 -6.41
C ARG A 555 4.32 11.15 -5.58
N ASP A 556 3.02 10.89 -5.78
CA ASP A 556 1.91 11.65 -5.20
C ASP A 556 0.83 10.77 -4.51
N ASP A 557 0.95 9.42 -4.52
CA ASP A 557 -0.15 8.52 -4.11
C ASP A 557 -0.12 8.09 -2.63
N SER A 558 1.02 8.25 -1.95
CA SER A 558 1.15 8.04 -0.50
C SER A 558 1.34 9.39 0.21
N PRO A 559 0.29 10.19 0.40
CA PRO A 559 0.44 11.51 0.99
C PRO A 559 0.97 11.39 2.41
N SER A 560 1.96 12.21 2.72
CA SER A 560 2.44 12.42 4.08
C SER A 560 2.52 13.92 4.34
N THR A 561 2.15 14.33 5.55
CA THR A 561 2.18 15.74 5.94
C THR A 561 2.52 15.88 7.41
N ASN A 562 3.12 17.00 7.77
CA ASN A 562 3.31 17.38 9.15
C ASN A 562 2.17 18.32 9.56
N VAL A 563 1.48 17.96 10.64
CA VAL A 563 0.44 18.78 11.24
C VAL A 563 1.05 19.48 12.44
N GLU A 564 1.30 20.79 12.30
CA GLU A 564 1.76 21.64 13.39
C GLU A 564 0.62 21.97 14.34
N PHE A 565 0.96 22.11 15.62
CA PHE A 565 0.04 22.50 16.68
C PHE A 565 0.27 23.96 17.06
N ASP A 566 -0.81 24.70 17.28
CA ASP A 566 -0.75 26.11 17.69
C ASP A 566 0.00 26.26 19.03
N GLN A 567 -0.12 25.26 19.90
CA GLN A 567 0.65 25.14 21.14
C GLN A 567 1.14 23.71 21.33
N PRO A 568 2.26 23.50 22.05
CA PRO A 568 2.70 22.15 22.38
C PRO A 568 1.64 21.35 23.11
N THR A 569 1.37 20.14 22.64
CA THR A 569 0.35 19.27 23.20
C THR A 569 0.79 17.80 23.14
N SER A 570 0.22 16.98 24.01
CA SER A 570 0.38 15.52 24.04
C SER A 570 -0.77 14.79 23.32
N HIS A 571 -1.58 15.48 22.52
CA HIS A 571 -2.65 14.85 21.77
C HIS A 571 -2.93 15.53 20.43
N PHE A 572 -3.69 14.86 19.56
CA PHE A 572 -4.28 15.49 18.38
C PHE A 572 -5.68 14.92 18.10
N ASP A 573 -6.55 15.75 17.53
CA ASP A 573 -7.87 15.33 17.06
C ASP A 573 -7.77 14.74 15.66
N LEU A 574 -8.36 13.55 15.49
CA LEU A 574 -8.40 12.82 14.24
C LEU A 574 -9.86 12.59 13.82
N GLU A 575 -10.15 12.91 12.56
CA GLU A 575 -11.38 12.54 11.90
C GLU A 575 -11.06 11.92 10.54
N VAL A 576 -11.63 10.75 10.26
CA VAL A 576 -11.49 10.08 8.97
C VAL A 576 -12.87 9.83 8.39
N ARG A 577 -13.12 10.42 7.22
CA ARG A 577 -14.37 10.24 6.47
C ARG A 577 -14.13 9.24 5.35
N VAL A 578 -14.72 8.07 5.45
CA VAL A 578 -14.68 7.04 4.41
C VAL A 578 -15.94 7.14 3.58
N GLN A 579 -15.77 7.07 2.26
CA GLN A 579 -16.85 7.11 1.28
C GLN A 579 -16.46 6.23 0.08
N GLY A 580 -17.08 5.06 -0.01
CA GLY A 580 -16.75 4.08 -1.05
C GLY A 580 -15.25 3.79 -1.03
N ALA A 581 -14.56 4.11 -2.12
CA ALA A 581 -13.13 3.84 -2.30
C ALA A 581 -12.19 4.87 -1.63
N THR A 582 -12.74 5.97 -1.09
CA THR A 582 -11.95 7.12 -0.65
C THR A 582 -12.01 7.33 0.86
N ALA A 583 -10.85 7.56 1.48
CA ALA A 583 -10.71 8.01 2.87
C ALA A 583 -10.15 9.44 2.89
N ARG A 584 -10.90 10.39 3.45
CA ARG A 584 -10.48 11.78 3.67
C ARG A 584 -10.06 11.97 5.12
N VAL A 585 -8.86 12.48 5.33
CA VAL A 585 -8.24 12.60 6.65
C VAL A 585 -8.22 14.06 7.08
N TYR A 586 -8.78 14.31 8.26
CA TYR A 586 -8.82 15.60 8.93
C TYR A 586 -8.05 15.50 10.25
N ALA A 587 -7.23 16.49 10.53
CA ALA A 587 -6.49 16.57 11.79
C ALA A 587 -6.57 18.00 12.34
N GLN A 588 -6.96 18.12 13.62
CA GLN A 588 -7.31 19.40 14.25
C GLN A 588 -8.40 20.15 13.44
N GLY A 589 -9.45 19.43 13.01
CA GLY A 589 -10.57 19.97 12.23
C GLY A 589 -10.25 20.40 10.79
N LYS A 590 -8.99 20.37 10.37
CA LYS A 590 -8.55 20.78 9.02
C LYS A 590 -8.30 19.57 8.13
N PHE A 591 -8.77 19.64 6.87
CA PHE A 591 -8.45 18.64 5.84
C PHE A 591 -6.95 18.56 5.63
N ARG A 592 -6.41 17.35 5.53
CA ARG A 592 -4.96 17.11 5.35
C ARG A 592 -4.66 16.47 4.02
N PHE A 593 -5.36 15.39 3.69
CA PHE A 593 -5.24 14.69 2.42
C PHE A 593 -6.37 13.69 2.26
N ALA A 594 -6.52 13.16 1.05
CA ALA A 594 -7.38 12.04 0.74
C ALA A 594 -6.55 10.87 0.21
N TYR A 595 -7.04 9.66 0.44
CA TYR A 595 -6.54 8.43 -0.17
C TYR A 595 -7.68 7.75 -0.90
N THR A 596 -7.45 7.26 -2.12
CA THR A 596 -8.39 6.42 -2.84
C THR A 596 -7.69 5.13 -3.25
N THR A 597 -8.37 4.00 -3.05
CA THR A 597 -7.87 2.71 -3.51
C THR A 597 -7.53 2.73 -5.02
N PRO A 598 -6.39 2.15 -5.43
CA PRO A 598 -5.98 2.15 -6.84
C PRO A 598 -6.96 1.47 -7.79
N ASP A 599 -7.72 0.50 -7.33
CA ASP A 599 -8.73 -0.25 -8.09
C ASP A 599 -10.16 0.30 -7.91
N LEU A 600 -10.32 1.39 -7.15
CA LEU A 600 -11.61 1.94 -6.75
C LEU A 600 -12.51 0.91 -6.03
N SER A 601 -11.90 -0.08 -5.39
CA SER A 601 -12.61 -0.95 -4.46
C SER A 601 -13.05 -0.13 -3.25
N PRO A 602 -14.28 -0.32 -2.75
CA PRO A 602 -14.69 0.34 -1.53
C PRO A 602 -13.79 -0.07 -0.37
N ILE A 603 -13.65 0.82 0.60
CA ILE A 603 -12.98 0.56 1.88
C ILE A 603 -14.03 -0.08 2.79
N PHE A 604 -13.85 -1.36 3.10
CA PHE A 604 -14.74 -2.15 3.95
C PHE A 604 -13.91 -3.08 4.84
N GLY A 605 -14.46 -3.51 5.97
CA GLY A 605 -13.78 -4.31 6.98
C GLY A 605 -13.83 -3.66 8.35
N SER A 606 -13.05 -4.17 9.30
CA SER A 606 -12.95 -3.61 10.66
C SER A 606 -12.04 -2.37 10.70
N ILE A 607 -12.16 -1.58 11.77
CA ILE A 607 -11.30 -0.42 12.04
C ILE A 607 -10.37 -0.77 13.21
N GLY A 608 -9.07 -0.48 13.10
CA GLY A 608 -8.07 -0.91 14.06
C GLY A 608 -7.00 0.09 14.45
N PHE A 609 -6.43 -0.21 15.63
CA PHE A 609 -5.39 0.42 16.43
C PHE A 609 -4.02 -0.26 16.32
N ALA A 610 -3.00 0.30 15.66
CA ALA A 610 -1.65 -0.29 15.65
C ALA A 610 -0.60 0.61 16.29
N MET A 611 0.34 0.03 17.04
CA MET A 611 1.53 0.71 17.58
C MET A 611 2.79 -0.05 17.20
N SER A 612 3.82 0.65 16.74
CA SER A 612 5.16 0.10 16.48
C SER A 612 6.17 0.50 17.56
N GLN A 613 6.01 1.69 18.12
CA GLN A 613 6.80 2.19 19.24
C GLN A 613 5.96 3.09 20.14
N GLY A 614 6.12 2.92 21.46
CA GLY A 614 5.39 3.69 22.46
C GLY A 614 3.93 3.24 22.62
N ALA A 615 3.12 4.06 23.27
CA ALA A 615 1.72 3.76 23.55
C ALA A 615 0.83 5.00 23.48
N VAL A 616 -0.42 4.79 23.06
CA VAL A 616 -1.45 5.84 22.95
C VAL A 616 -2.70 5.47 23.74
N ARG A 617 -3.48 6.49 24.09
CA ARG A 617 -4.88 6.38 24.52
C ARG A 617 -5.76 7.09 23.51
N LEU A 618 -6.71 6.37 22.96
CA LEU A 618 -7.75 6.88 22.07
C LEU A 618 -8.96 7.19 22.93
N GLN A 619 -9.30 8.46 23.03
CA GLN A 619 -10.43 8.90 23.83
C GLN A 619 -11.73 8.56 23.11
N THR A 620 -12.51 7.66 23.71
CA THR A 620 -13.79 7.11 23.23
C THR A 620 -13.95 7.18 21.70
N PRO A 621 -13.22 6.38 20.92
CA PRO A 621 -13.31 6.43 19.46
C PRO A 621 -14.75 6.15 19.04
N THR A 622 -15.33 7.01 18.21
CA THR A 622 -16.70 6.88 17.70
C THR A 622 -16.71 6.65 16.20
N VAL A 623 -17.70 5.89 15.76
CA VAL A 623 -18.01 5.69 14.35
C VAL A 623 -19.44 6.12 14.09
N GLN A 624 -19.66 6.78 12.96
CA GLN A 624 -20.97 7.18 12.50
C GLN A 624 -21.17 6.63 11.08
N PRO A 625 -22.03 5.62 10.86
CA PRO A 625 -22.35 5.12 9.53
C PRO A 625 -23.22 6.13 8.77
N GLY A 626 -23.12 6.17 7.43
CA GLY A 626 -23.95 7.07 6.64
C GLY A 626 -24.24 6.68 5.21
N VAL A 627 -25.42 7.16 4.77
CA VAL A 627 -26.04 6.83 3.49
C VAL A 627 -25.35 7.54 2.34
N GLU A 628 -25.33 6.88 1.19
CA GLU A 628 -24.79 7.34 -0.08
C GLU A 628 -25.31 8.72 -0.47
N GLY A 629 -24.37 9.64 -0.64
CA GLY A 629 -24.64 10.99 -1.12
C GLY A 629 -23.32 11.69 -1.28
N ILE A 630 -22.78 11.67 -2.50
CA ILE A 630 -21.71 12.58 -2.87
C ILE A 630 -22.35 13.98 -2.96
N ALA A 631 -22.51 14.66 -1.82
CA ALA A 631 -22.72 16.10 -1.82
C ALA A 631 -21.34 16.75 -2.07
N LEU A 632 -20.92 16.78 -3.34
CA LEU A 632 -19.75 17.55 -3.76
C LEU A 632 -20.08 19.04 -3.69
N GLU A 633 -20.21 19.60 -2.49
CA GLU A 633 -20.49 21.03 -2.33
C GLU A 633 -19.22 21.89 -2.32
N SER A 634 -18.04 21.27 -2.25
CA SER A 634 -16.75 21.95 -2.31
C SER A 634 -16.30 22.14 -3.76
N ALA A 635 -15.97 23.37 -4.13
CA ALA A 635 -15.40 23.74 -5.42
C ALA A 635 -13.98 23.19 -5.69
N ASP A 636 -13.35 22.49 -4.74
CA ASP A 636 -11.99 21.97 -4.90
C ASP A 636 -11.98 20.71 -5.80
N PRO A 637 -11.42 20.79 -7.03
CA PRO A 637 -11.37 19.67 -7.96
C PRO A 637 -10.51 18.50 -7.44
N SER A 638 -9.63 18.74 -6.46
CA SER A 638 -8.82 17.68 -5.84
C SER A 638 -9.68 16.67 -5.07
N LEU A 639 -10.86 17.09 -4.59
CA LEU A 639 -11.79 16.22 -3.87
C LEU A 639 -12.54 15.22 -4.76
N LEU A 640 -12.44 15.40 -6.08
CA LEU A 640 -12.97 14.47 -7.09
C LEU A 640 -12.05 13.28 -7.32
N TYR A 641 -10.79 13.32 -6.87
CA TYR A 641 -9.88 12.20 -7.04
C TYR A 641 -10.46 10.93 -6.42
N GLY A 642 -10.65 9.90 -7.24
CA GLY A 642 -11.25 8.62 -6.86
C GLY A 642 -12.77 8.54 -6.95
N VAL A 643 -13.46 9.64 -7.24
CA VAL A 643 -14.90 9.65 -7.43
C VAL A 643 -15.24 8.94 -8.73
N ARG A 644 -16.21 8.01 -8.67
CA ARG A 644 -16.78 7.39 -9.87
C ARG A 644 -17.73 8.37 -10.56
N LEU A 645 -17.56 8.55 -11.87
CA LEU A 645 -18.50 9.32 -12.68
C LEU A 645 -19.49 8.38 -13.37
N PRO A 646 -20.74 8.30 -12.88
CA PRO A 646 -21.75 7.46 -13.54
C PRO A 646 -22.02 7.95 -14.96
N GLY A 647 -22.28 7.02 -15.87
CA GLY A 647 -22.61 7.32 -17.27
C GLY A 647 -21.42 7.56 -18.19
N VAL A 648 -20.18 7.67 -17.68
CA VAL A 648 -18.98 7.77 -18.54
C VAL A 648 -18.58 6.37 -19.03
N PRO A 649 -18.49 6.14 -20.35
CA PRO A 649 -18.05 4.86 -20.90
C PRO A 649 -16.66 4.49 -20.40
N CYS A 650 -16.56 3.32 -19.77
CA CYS A 650 -15.29 2.80 -19.30
C CYS A 650 -14.54 2.16 -20.49
N HIS A 651 -13.50 2.83 -20.97
CA HIS A 651 -12.61 2.32 -22.01
C HIS A 651 -11.36 1.67 -21.37
N PRO A 652 -10.74 0.63 -21.96
CA PRO A 652 -9.56 -0.04 -21.40
C PRO A 652 -8.40 0.89 -21.01
N HIS A 653 -8.23 2.01 -21.72
CA HIS A 653 -7.20 3.03 -21.46
C HIS A 653 -7.71 4.23 -20.63
N GLY A 654 -8.92 4.14 -20.09
CA GLY A 654 -9.67 5.27 -19.54
C GLY A 654 -10.25 6.17 -20.62
N ALA A 655 -10.95 7.22 -20.18
CA ALA A 655 -11.57 8.26 -21.00
C ALA A 655 -11.07 9.65 -20.57
N LEU A 656 -10.95 10.55 -21.52
CA LEU A 656 -10.73 11.97 -21.26
C LEU A 656 -12.08 12.66 -21.30
N VAL A 657 -12.49 13.24 -20.18
CA VAL A 657 -13.82 13.83 -20.03
C VAL A 657 -13.70 15.35 -20.00
N VAL A 658 -14.44 16.04 -20.87
CA VAL A 658 -14.66 17.49 -20.78
C VAL A 658 -16.03 17.70 -20.18
N TRP A 659 -16.10 18.40 -19.06
CA TRP A 659 -17.33 18.59 -18.30
C TRP A 659 -17.77 20.04 -18.34
N LEU A 660 -18.98 20.30 -18.81
CA LEU A 660 -19.59 21.63 -18.87
C LEU A 660 -20.49 21.92 -17.65
N PRO A 661 -20.55 23.17 -17.16
CA PRO A 661 -21.32 23.49 -15.95
C PRO A 661 -22.82 23.65 -16.20
N LYS A 662 -23.60 23.48 -15.13
CA LYS A 662 -25.06 23.35 -15.11
C LYS A 662 -25.84 24.69 -15.10
N ASP A 663 -25.30 25.76 -15.70
CA ASP A 663 -25.95 27.06 -16.03
C ASP A 663 -25.49 28.31 -15.23
N ASN A 664 -24.99 28.18 -14.00
CA ASN A 664 -24.39 29.30 -13.28
C ASN A 664 -22.90 29.28 -13.58
N GLY A 665 -22.37 30.21 -14.37
CA GLY A 665 -20.92 30.34 -14.56
C GLY A 665 -20.15 30.59 -13.25
N PRO A 666 -18.84 30.90 -13.32
CA PRO A 666 -18.14 31.37 -12.12
C PRO A 666 -18.98 32.48 -11.47
N GLN A 667 -19.25 32.37 -10.16
CA GLN A 667 -20.23 33.18 -9.40
C GLN A 667 -19.98 34.71 -9.41
N GLU A 668 -19.00 35.18 -10.18
CA GLU A 668 -18.55 36.57 -10.26
C GLU A 668 -18.97 37.27 -11.57
N VAL A 669 -19.80 36.67 -12.43
CA VAL A 669 -20.16 37.27 -13.73
C VAL A 669 -21.69 37.38 -13.90
N ASP A 670 -22.19 38.60 -14.12
CA ASP A 670 -23.61 38.92 -14.39
C ASP A 670 -24.09 38.46 -15.79
N GLU A 671 -23.27 37.73 -16.55
CA GLU A 671 -23.58 37.27 -17.92
C GLU A 671 -23.89 35.76 -17.96
N PRO A 672 -24.79 35.30 -18.86
CA PRO A 672 -25.04 33.88 -19.09
C PRO A 672 -23.76 33.14 -19.47
N PHE A 673 -23.57 31.93 -18.92
CA PHE A 673 -22.41 31.11 -19.27
C PHE A 673 -22.46 30.66 -20.74
N ASP A 674 -21.52 31.15 -21.56
CA ASP A 674 -21.39 30.76 -22.97
C ASP A 674 -20.75 29.37 -23.11
N HIS A 675 -21.59 28.32 -23.05
CA HIS A 675 -21.15 26.93 -23.16
C HIS A 675 -20.39 26.64 -24.45
N GLU A 676 -20.76 27.27 -25.57
CA GLU A 676 -20.13 27.03 -26.87
C GLU A 676 -18.70 27.56 -26.88
N ARG A 677 -18.52 28.83 -26.50
CA ARG A 677 -17.19 29.46 -26.42
C ARG A 677 -16.27 28.69 -25.50
N TRP A 678 -16.74 28.30 -24.33
CA TRP A 678 -15.89 27.59 -23.35
C TRP A 678 -15.61 26.14 -23.75
N LEU A 679 -16.56 25.46 -24.39
CA LEU A 679 -16.30 24.16 -25.00
C LEU A 679 -15.21 24.26 -26.08
N LEU A 680 -15.24 25.29 -26.95
CA LEU A 680 -14.20 25.52 -27.95
C LEU A 680 -12.82 25.79 -27.33
N VAL A 681 -12.75 26.51 -26.21
CA VAL A 681 -11.49 26.72 -25.46
C VAL A 681 -10.98 25.39 -24.90
N ALA A 682 -11.85 24.63 -24.23
CA ALA A 682 -11.50 23.32 -23.67
C ALA A 682 -11.04 22.34 -24.76
N MET A 683 -11.77 22.23 -25.86
CA MET A 683 -11.42 21.34 -26.98
C MET A 683 -10.12 21.75 -27.66
N ARG A 684 -9.83 23.06 -27.79
CA ARG A 684 -8.51 23.52 -28.26
C ARG A 684 -7.37 23.06 -27.36
N ARG A 685 -7.55 23.11 -26.03
CA ARG A 685 -6.59 22.57 -25.06
C ARG A 685 -6.48 21.04 -25.12
N MET A 686 -7.56 20.36 -25.53
CA MET A 686 -7.61 18.91 -25.72
C MET A 686 -7.15 18.43 -27.10
N ARG A 687 -6.91 19.33 -28.07
CA ARG A 687 -6.63 19.03 -29.48
C ARG A 687 -5.53 17.99 -29.67
N ARG A 688 -4.47 18.03 -28.85
CA ARG A 688 -3.37 17.06 -28.90
C ARG A 688 -3.83 15.62 -28.66
N PHE A 689 -4.75 15.42 -27.71
CA PHE A 689 -5.31 14.09 -27.42
C PHE A 689 -6.19 13.58 -28.56
N ALA A 690 -6.92 14.50 -29.21
CA ALA A 690 -7.75 14.17 -30.37
C ALA A 690 -6.91 13.80 -31.60
N SER A 691 -5.81 14.54 -31.84
CA SER A 691 -4.99 14.39 -33.05
C SER A 691 -3.96 13.26 -33.00
N ASP A 692 -3.54 12.82 -31.81
CA ASP A 692 -2.51 11.80 -31.63
C ASP A 692 -3.08 10.59 -30.88
N LYS A 693 -3.98 9.85 -31.56
CA LYS A 693 -4.63 8.65 -31.00
C LYS A 693 -3.65 7.51 -30.72
N LEU A 694 -2.48 7.50 -31.34
CA LEU A 694 -1.42 6.53 -31.06
C LEU A 694 -0.81 6.77 -29.67
N SER A 695 -0.53 8.03 -29.32
CA SER A 695 -0.05 8.38 -27.98
C SER A 695 -1.17 8.44 -26.94
N TYR A 696 -2.39 8.76 -27.36
CA TYR A 696 -3.55 8.98 -26.50
C TYR A 696 -4.77 8.21 -27.04
N PRO A 697 -4.83 6.89 -26.82
CA PRO A 697 -5.92 6.05 -27.33
C PRO A 697 -7.25 6.26 -26.58
N GLN A 698 -7.29 7.13 -25.58
CA GLN A 698 -8.50 7.40 -24.81
C GLN A 698 -9.57 8.08 -25.66
N PRO A 699 -10.84 7.64 -25.57
CA PRO A 699 -11.95 8.42 -26.11
C PRO A 699 -12.07 9.74 -25.36
N ILE A 700 -12.40 10.80 -26.10
CA ILE A 700 -12.77 12.10 -25.58
C ILE A 700 -14.30 12.13 -25.46
N VAL A 701 -14.78 12.27 -24.23
CA VAL A 701 -16.20 12.33 -23.89
C VAL A 701 -16.53 13.74 -23.44
N VAL A 702 -17.50 14.38 -24.06
CA VAL A 702 -18.01 15.69 -23.62
C VAL A 702 -19.30 15.48 -22.84
N MET A 703 -19.32 15.90 -21.58
CA MET A 703 -20.50 15.86 -20.72
C MET A 703 -21.19 17.23 -20.80
N VAL A 704 -22.43 17.26 -21.30
CA VAL A 704 -23.27 18.46 -21.42
C VAL A 704 -24.41 18.42 -20.39
N PRO A 705 -24.87 19.58 -19.86
CA PRO A 705 -25.96 19.58 -18.90
C PRO A 705 -27.27 19.08 -19.51
N ALA A 706 -27.94 18.15 -18.81
CA ALA A 706 -29.21 17.56 -19.27
C ALA A 706 -30.36 18.59 -19.36
N ARG A 707 -30.24 19.74 -18.70
CA ARG A 707 -31.26 20.81 -18.66
C ARG A 707 -31.22 21.76 -19.85
N LEU A 708 -30.14 21.76 -20.64
CA LEU A 708 -30.05 22.58 -21.84
C LEU A 708 -31.18 22.24 -22.81
N ASP A 709 -31.65 23.23 -23.55
CA ASP A 709 -32.67 22.99 -24.57
C ASP A 709 -32.11 22.14 -25.73
N LYS A 710 -33.01 21.59 -26.55
CA LYS A 710 -32.64 20.70 -27.65
C LYS A 710 -31.76 21.40 -28.70
N SER A 711 -31.95 22.69 -28.93
CA SER A 711 -31.19 23.48 -29.90
C SER A 711 -29.75 23.66 -29.43
N GLN A 712 -29.58 24.13 -28.19
CA GLN A 712 -28.28 24.31 -27.52
C GLN A 712 -27.50 22.99 -27.46
N LYS A 713 -28.16 21.88 -27.08
CA LYS A 713 -27.52 20.56 -27.07
C LYS A 713 -27.05 20.13 -28.45
N SER A 714 -27.88 20.33 -29.47
CA SER A 714 -27.53 19.96 -30.86
C SER A 714 -26.30 20.75 -31.34
N GLU A 715 -26.23 22.02 -30.98
CA GLU A 715 -25.10 22.89 -31.31
C GLU A 715 -23.83 22.48 -30.57
N LEU A 716 -23.89 22.21 -29.26
CA LEU A 716 -22.74 21.70 -28.50
C LEU A 716 -22.26 20.34 -29.00
N VAL A 717 -23.18 19.45 -29.41
CA VAL A 717 -22.82 18.16 -30.03
C VAL A 717 -22.06 18.39 -31.33
N ARG A 718 -22.55 19.30 -32.18
CA ARG A 718 -21.90 19.68 -33.45
C ARG A 718 -20.48 20.20 -33.19
N VAL A 719 -20.33 21.15 -32.27
CA VAL A 719 -19.05 21.77 -31.91
C VAL A 719 -18.07 20.76 -31.31
N ALA A 720 -18.53 19.92 -30.37
CA ALA A 720 -17.72 18.86 -29.77
C ALA A 720 -17.19 17.89 -30.84
N LYS A 721 -18.07 17.41 -31.72
CA LYS A 721 -17.73 16.44 -32.78
C LYS A 721 -16.75 17.02 -33.79
N GLN A 722 -16.97 18.26 -34.25
CA GLN A 722 -16.06 18.95 -35.18
C GLN A 722 -14.66 19.13 -34.60
N ASN A 723 -14.53 19.16 -33.27
CA ASN A 723 -13.26 19.32 -32.58
C ASN A 723 -12.69 18.00 -32.02
N GLY A 724 -13.20 16.85 -32.46
CA GLY A 724 -12.62 15.54 -32.18
C GLY A 724 -13.13 14.83 -30.93
N ALA A 725 -14.31 15.20 -30.42
CA ALA A 725 -14.98 14.41 -29.38
C ALA A 725 -15.52 13.09 -29.94
N ASP A 726 -15.20 11.98 -29.28
CA ASP A 726 -15.66 10.65 -29.65
C ASP A 726 -17.11 10.43 -29.22
N GLN A 727 -17.53 11.01 -28.09
CA GLN A 727 -18.90 10.92 -27.57
C GLN A 727 -19.34 12.22 -26.89
N VAL A 728 -20.65 12.45 -26.88
CA VAL A 728 -21.28 13.55 -26.15
C VAL A 728 -22.42 12.95 -25.34
N LEU A 729 -22.43 13.18 -24.03
CA LEU A 729 -23.35 12.56 -23.08
C LEU A 729 -23.97 13.63 -22.19
N GLU A 730 -25.19 13.38 -21.72
CA GLU A 730 -25.87 14.29 -20.80
C GLU A 730 -25.50 13.97 -19.35
N HIS A 731 -25.36 15.00 -18.51
CA HIS A 731 -25.25 14.84 -17.06
C HIS A 731 -26.33 15.62 -16.30
N GLN A 732 -26.72 15.04 -15.17
CA GLN A 732 -27.58 15.68 -14.18
C GLN A 732 -26.82 16.15 -12.94
N LEU A 733 -25.51 15.89 -12.85
CA LEU A 733 -24.69 16.27 -11.69
C LEU A 733 -24.46 17.80 -11.67
N GLY A 734 -24.52 18.39 -10.47
CA GLY A 734 -24.33 19.83 -10.19
C GLY A 734 -22.94 20.15 -9.65
N LYS A 735 -22.84 20.79 -8.47
CA LYS A 735 -21.55 21.04 -7.78
C LYS A 735 -20.74 19.72 -7.68
N PRO A 736 -19.41 19.75 -7.88
CA PRO A 736 -18.53 20.92 -7.85
C PRO A 736 -18.34 21.56 -9.23
N PHE A 737 -18.96 20.98 -10.26
CA PHE A 737 -18.78 21.36 -11.66
C PHE A 737 -19.69 22.50 -12.10
N VAL A 738 -19.92 23.47 -11.23
CA VAL A 738 -20.75 24.63 -11.59
C VAL A 738 -19.90 25.81 -12.01
N GLU A 739 -18.68 25.96 -11.50
CA GLU A 739 -17.93 27.22 -11.64
C GLU A 739 -17.08 27.34 -12.92
N SER A 740 -16.80 26.24 -13.62
CA SER A 740 -15.88 26.24 -14.78
C SER A 740 -16.08 25.01 -15.69
N VAL A 741 -15.36 24.98 -16.81
CA VAL A 741 -15.20 23.78 -17.64
C VAL A 741 -14.03 22.97 -17.12
N TYR A 742 -14.29 21.71 -16.78
CA TYR A 742 -13.28 20.83 -16.23
C TYR A 742 -12.85 19.77 -17.23
N GLY A 743 -11.56 19.47 -17.22
CA GLY A 743 -10.95 18.36 -17.94
C GLY A 743 -10.58 17.28 -16.95
N MET A 744 -11.03 16.06 -17.20
CA MET A 744 -10.78 14.92 -16.32
C MET A 744 -10.17 13.77 -17.10
N TYR A 745 -9.32 13.00 -16.42
CA TYR A 745 -9.01 11.65 -16.87
C TYR A 745 -9.75 10.69 -15.94
N VAL A 746 -10.62 9.89 -16.55
CA VAL A 746 -11.40 8.83 -15.90
C VAL A 746 -10.76 7.51 -16.29
N ASP A 747 -10.37 6.69 -15.34
CA ASP A 747 -9.72 5.42 -15.65
C ASP A 747 -10.69 4.35 -16.16
N ALA A 748 -10.16 3.16 -16.48
CA ALA A 748 -10.95 2.03 -16.94
C ALA A 748 -11.97 1.50 -15.91
N TRP A 749 -11.89 1.94 -14.66
CA TRP A 749 -12.80 1.60 -13.57
C TRP A 749 -13.86 2.69 -13.34
N GLY A 750 -13.83 3.77 -14.13
CA GLY A 750 -14.78 4.87 -14.04
C GLY A 750 -14.41 5.93 -12.99
N GLY A 751 -13.21 5.88 -12.41
CA GLY A 751 -12.76 6.82 -11.38
C GLY A 751 -11.94 7.97 -11.95
N VAL A 752 -12.23 9.18 -11.46
CA VAL A 752 -11.45 10.37 -11.78
C VAL A 752 -10.07 10.28 -11.14
N ARG A 753 -8.99 10.33 -11.93
CA ARG A 753 -7.60 10.37 -11.42
C ARG A 753 -6.95 11.73 -11.50
N VAL A 754 -7.56 12.63 -12.26
CA VAL A 754 -7.19 14.04 -12.25
C VAL A 754 -8.39 14.83 -12.74
N CYS A 755 -8.59 15.99 -12.14
CA CYS A 755 -9.53 17.01 -12.57
C CYS A 755 -8.76 18.32 -12.65
N VAL A 756 -8.79 18.99 -13.79
CA VAL A 756 -8.17 20.29 -14.02
C VAL A 756 -9.21 21.26 -14.53
N ASP A 757 -9.11 22.50 -14.11
CA ASP A 757 -9.86 23.60 -14.72
C ASP A 757 -9.27 23.89 -16.11
N LEU A 758 -10.06 23.71 -17.17
CA LEU A 758 -9.63 23.93 -18.55
C LEU A 758 -9.77 25.39 -19.00
N VAL A 759 -10.23 26.28 -18.14
CA VAL A 759 -10.52 27.67 -18.50
C VAL A 759 -9.65 28.65 -17.70
N ARG A 760 -9.53 28.48 -16.38
CA ARG A 760 -8.67 29.35 -15.55
C ARG A 760 -7.19 29.24 -15.95
N GLU A 761 -6.49 30.37 -15.99
CA GLU A 761 -5.03 30.42 -16.21
C GLU A 761 -4.29 30.06 -14.90
N GLY A 762 -3.15 29.35 -15.01
CA GLY A 762 -2.29 29.02 -13.86
C GLY A 762 -2.66 27.76 -13.04
N THR A 763 -3.83 27.15 -13.21
CA THR A 763 -4.36 26.02 -12.41
C THR A 763 -3.81 24.62 -12.76
N GLY A 764 -2.61 24.54 -13.36
CA GLY A 764 -2.05 23.26 -13.81
C GLY A 764 -2.54 22.88 -15.20
N HIS A 765 -1.70 23.17 -16.19
CA HIS A 765 -1.88 22.92 -17.62
C HIS A 765 -2.37 21.48 -17.94
N PRO A 766 -2.89 21.21 -19.17
CA PRO A 766 -3.12 19.86 -19.74
C PRO A 766 -1.98 18.84 -19.54
N THR A 767 -0.80 19.26 -19.09
CA THR A 767 0.28 18.43 -18.56
C THR A 767 -0.18 17.41 -17.51
N ALA A 768 -1.10 17.74 -16.60
CA ALA A 768 -1.58 16.78 -15.60
C ALA A 768 -2.45 15.67 -16.22
N LEU A 769 -3.38 16.05 -17.11
CA LEU A 769 -4.15 15.12 -17.94
C LEU A 769 -3.24 14.26 -18.83
N ASN A 770 -2.24 14.88 -19.46
CA ASN A 770 -1.24 14.22 -20.28
C ASN A 770 -0.43 13.20 -19.49
N GLY A 771 -0.02 13.56 -18.26
CA GLY A 771 0.67 12.67 -17.35
C GLY A 771 -0.15 11.41 -17.05
N TRP A 772 -1.45 11.56 -16.78
CA TRP A 772 -2.34 10.42 -16.54
C TRP A 772 -2.67 9.61 -17.81
N ALA A 773 -2.99 10.25 -18.92
CA ALA A 773 -3.30 9.56 -20.18
C ALA A 773 -2.11 8.72 -20.70
N ARG A 774 -0.87 9.20 -20.54
CA ARG A 774 0.34 8.41 -20.84
C ARG A 774 0.57 7.29 -19.83
N ARG A 775 0.30 7.55 -18.54
CA ARG A 775 0.38 6.59 -17.44
C ARG A 775 -0.74 5.56 -17.43
N SER A 776 -1.71 5.60 -18.34
CA SER A 776 -2.71 4.54 -18.46
C SER A 776 -2.61 3.74 -19.75
N ARG A 777 -2.00 4.33 -20.78
CA ARG A 777 -1.64 3.60 -22.00
C ARG A 777 -0.77 2.38 -21.68
N ALA A 778 0.25 2.53 -20.84
CA ALA A 778 1.16 1.42 -20.55
C ALA A 778 0.71 0.54 -19.37
N ALA A 779 -0.57 0.60 -18.95
CA ALA A 779 -1.08 -0.15 -17.80
C ALA A 779 -1.68 -1.51 -18.14
N ARG A 780 -1.52 -2.00 -19.37
CA ARG A 780 -2.16 -3.23 -19.85
C ARG A 780 -1.31 -3.98 -20.85
#